data_AF-A0AAV4H9M4-F1
#
_entry.id   AF-A0AAV4H9M4-F1
#
_cell.length_a   1.000
_cell.length_b   1.000
_cell.length_c   1.000
_cell.angle_alpha   90.00
_cell.angle_beta   90.00
_cell.angle_gamma   90.00
#
_symmetry.space_group_name_H-M   'P 1'
#
loop_
_entity.id
_entity.type
_entity.pdbx_description
1 polymer ?
#
loop_
_entity_poly.entity_id
_entity_poly.type
_entity_poly.pdbx_seq_one_letter_code
_entity_poly.pdbx_strand_id
1 'polypeptide(L)'
;PVGAPEFKATEVNSTEIKLEWEPLARDQTNGELQGYIISYETSKDNVKYHFVNGSKQTEAVITGLTPFTDYTIKLKAKNSAGSGPEYAMTVQTEEGVPSKPRITHLSQRESTSVVVHWEPPMQLNGRLIEYELRWTLNTPHGQKTTPRHISGHMVNPMTATIDKLTPSAPLNLNVTKISSTSVHLRWERPLVVYKKIDSYLIRGWNNRAQTVSKPVDGDTTEYILSGLTRNSRYHVKVCGITKSIFSKMYWNGKFTPLVNFTLGEPYSQSHQSSGVHPGIIVTIVLILALVVVIVALLVGYRFYTCRKCYQDTYRYFVVPSNGMPVQQPILPVEELSEEKHYPDIHVTEFLPHVDQMHSDSDIGFSQEFDEINRSSQSDKYSFDNSNMTDNKNKNRYINIVAYDHSRVIMKTELGRLRQTDYINANYVDGYNKPKAYIATQGPLPQTFSDFWRMVWEQNTNVIVMITNLMEKGRRKCDQYWPSDGQETYGNMQVKLITTVPRAHYTVRIFSLRNMKDQYIFIHEVLKEYLLANGVTEVREDSIEDHLQRLEQPADSLILTKFTKGSMLDRQYQLLTEYTPNEMDLSAALKPVNQEKNRVGSILPVNMKRVLLPARPGVDGSDYINSTFLQGYKKSSEFIVTQHPTEDTMEDFWRMVWDKNSPVIVVLSDFDDEEYKEFWPPKGSSIEVDSGNFRLVMKDEPASEDLQEKGISILEFILDSIQYTLVTMYLGVGSAAPPPPPPVVVAVVVGVVVVVVVVVVVVVVVVVVEVIVVA
;
A
#
# COMPACT_ATOMS: atom_id res chain seq x y z
N PRO A 1 -0.51 3.84 50.50
CA PRO A 1 -1.47 2.69 50.46
C PRO A 1 -0.77 1.42 49.97
N VAL A 2 -1.11 0.26 50.52
CA VAL A 2 -0.53 -1.05 50.15
C VAL A 2 -1.51 -1.95 49.40
N GLY A 3 -2.81 -1.68 49.45
CA GLY A 3 -3.81 -2.37 48.62
C GLY A 3 -4.01 -1.70 47.27
N ALA A 4 -4.28 -2.52 46.24
CA ALA A 4 -4.70 -2.06 44.92
C ALA A 4 -6.25 -2.04 44.87
N PRO A 5 -6.90 -0.93 44.49
CA PRO A 5 -8.35 -0.85 44.39
C PRO A 5 -8.83 -1.61 43.13
N GLU A 6 -9.48 -2.75 43.32
CA GLU A 6 -10.14 -3.47 42.24
C GLU A 6 -11.37 -2.69 41.76
N PHE A 7 -11.54 -2.60 40.45
CA PHE A 7 -12.64 -1.87 39.84
C PHE A 7 -13.31 -2.67 38.73
N LYS A 8 -14.58 -2.34 38.47
CA LYS A 8 -15.34 -2.78 37.31
C LYS A 8 -15.44 -1.61 36.32
N ALA A 9 -15.20 -1.89 35.05
CA ALA A 9 -15.46 -0.95 33.96
C ALA A 9 -16.74 -1.37 33.24
N THR A 10 -17.60 -0.39 32.94
CA THR A 10 -18.81 -0.56 32.15
C THR A 10 -18.84 0.48 31.05
N GLU A 11 -19.07 0.03 29.82
CA GLU A 11 -19.27 0.88 28.66
C GLU A 11 -20.58 1.65 28.79
N VAL A 12 -20.53 2.98 28.61
CA VAL A 12 -21.72 3.84 28.66
C VAL A 12 -22.16 4.25 27.25
N ASN A 13 -21.20 4.58 26.40
CA ASN A 13 -21.40 4.86 24.97
C ASN A 13 -20.04 4.77 24.23
N SER A 14 -20.05 5.14 22.95
CA SER A 14 -18.85 5.12 22.09
C SER A 14 -17.70 6.05 22.53
N THR A 15 -17.87 6.93 23.51
CA THR A 15 -16.84 7.89 23.95
C THR A 15 -16.64 7.92 25.47
N GLU A 16 -17.34 7.07 26.22
CA GLU A 16 -17.40 7.13 27.67
C GLU A 16 -17.40 5.74 28.33
N ILE A 17 -16.60 5.62 29.39
CA ILE A 17 -16.51 4.42 30.22
C ILE A 17 -16.72 4.80 31.68
N LYS A 18 -17.64 4.11 32.36
CA LYS A 18 -17.88 4.25 33.79
C LYS A 18 -17.08 3.22 34.56
N LEU A 19 -16.37 3.67 35.59
CA LEU A 19 -15.61 2.88 36.53
C LEU A 19 -16.30 2.88 37.89
N GLU A 20 -16.39 1.72 38.53
CA GLU A 20 -16.89 1.54 39.89
C GLU A 20 -15.93 0.66 40.69
N TRP A 21 -15.54 1.07 41.89
CA TRP A 21 -14.60 0.32 42.76
C TRP A 21 -15.05 0.32 44.21
N GLU A 22 -14.55 -0.65 44.98
CA GLU A 22 -14.81 -0.71 46.42
C GLU A 22 -13.78 0.11 47.22
N PRO A 23 -14.17 0.74 48.34
CA PRO A 23 -13.22 1.43 49.22
C PRO A 23 -12.18 0.47 49.81
N LEU A 24 -10.91 0.88 49.86
CA LEU A 24 -9.85 0.09 50.50
C LEU A 24 -10.07 -0.02 52.01
N ALA A 25 -9.85 -1.21 52.56
CA ALA A 25 -9.95 -1.45 54.01
C ALA A 25 -8.87 -0.64 54.78
N ARG A 26 -9.15 -0.29 56.05
CA ARG A 26 -8.29 0.65 56.83
C ARG A 26 -6.85 0.15 56.96
N ASP A 27 -6.66 -1.15 57.10
CA ASP A 27 -5.38 -1.86 57.14
C ASP A 27 -4.58 -1.79 55.82
N GLN A 28 -5.26 -1.54 54.69
CA GLN A 28 -4.62 -1.41 53.37
C GLN A 28 -4.28 0.04 52.98
N THR A 29 -4.84 1.02 53.70
CA THR A 29 -4.64 2.45 53.39
C THR A 29 -3.36 3.05 53.98
N ASN A 30 -2.93 2.57 55.16
CA ASN A 30 -1.77 3.06 55.91
C ASN A 30 -1.71 4.61 55.96
N GLY A 31 -2.81 5.24 56.37
CA GLY A 31 -3.00 6.70 56.44
C GLY A 31 -4.31 7.17 55.80
N GLU A 32 -4.61 8.47 55.85
CA GLU A 32 -5.79 9.02 55.18
C GLU A 32 -5.61 9.08 53.66
N LEU A 33 -6.56 8.51 52.91
CA LEU A 33 -6.59 8.61 51.45
C LEU A 33 -6.91 10.04 51.01
N GLN A 34 -6.13 10.56 50.07
CA GLN A 34 -6.40 11.85 49.43
C GLN A 34 -7.31 11.69 48.20
N GLY A 35 -7.27 10.53 47.56
CA GLY A 35 -8.07 10.22 46.37
C GLY A 35 -7.50 9.06 45.56
N TYR A 36 -7.99 8.93 44.33
CA TYR A 36 -7.63 7.86 43.41
C TYR A 36 -7.08 8.45 42.10
N ILE A 37 -6.06 7.82 41.52
CA ILE A 37 -5.51 8.17 40.22
C ILE A 37 -5.92 7.07 39.24
N ILE A 38 -6.65 7.47 38.21
CA ILE A 38 -6.94 6.66 37.04
C ILE A 38 -5.95 7.04 35.95
N SER A 39 -5.30 6.07 35.34
CA SER A 39 -4.55 6.26 34.11
C SER A 39 -5.11 5.37 33.01
N TYR A 40 -5.30 5.92 31.82
CA TYR A 40 -5.85 5.17 30.69
C TYR A 40 -5.01 5.43 29.44
N GLU A 41 -4.74 4.36 28.69
CA GLU A 41 -3.90 4.39 27.51
C GLU A 41 -4.47 3.49 26.41
N THR A 42 -4.12 3.81 25.16
CA THR A 42 -4.32 2.94 23.99
C THR A 42 -2.95 2.50 23.50
N SER A 43 -2.88 1.49 22.62
CA SER A 43 -1.61 1.05 22.03
C SER A 43 -0.87 2.11 21.19
N LYS A 44 -1.51 3.26 20.92
CA LYS A 44 -1.00 4.32 20.03
C LYS A 44 -0.88 5.68 20.70
N ASP A 45 -1.57 5.91 21.82
CA ASP A 45 -1.62 7.20 22.49
C ASP A 45 -0.78 7.21 23.78
N ASN A 46 -0.34 8.41 24.17
CA ASN A 46 0.31 8.62 25.46
C ASN A 46 -0.68 8.39 26.62
N VAL A 47 -0.15 7.93 27.76
CA VAL A 47 -0.91 7.72 28.99
C VAL A 47 -1.58 9.02 29.44
N LYS A 48 -2.90 8.98 29.60
CA LYS A 48 -3.69 10.08 30.17
C LYS A 48 -4.02 9.79 31.63
N TYR A 49 -4.06 10.83 32.45
CA TYR A 49 -4.33 10.72 33.89
C TYR A 49 -5.61 11.48 34.25
N HIS A 50 -6.43 10.87 35.12
CA HIS A 50 -7.60 11.47 35.72
C HIS A 50 -7.53 11.29 37.25
N PHE A 51 -7.52 12.40 37.99
CA PHE A 51 -7.45 12.37 39.45
C PHE A 51 -8.82 12.57 40.06
N VAL A 52 -9.24 11.60 40.89
CA VAL A 52 -10.51 11.61 41.61
C VAL A 52 -10.23 12.09 43.04
N ASN A 53 -10.70 13.30 43.35
CA ASN A 53 -10.55 13.91 44.66
C ASN A 53 -11.53 13.31 45.68
N GLY A 54 -11.01 12.89 46.84
CA GLY A 54 -11.80 12.48 47.99
C GLY A 54 -11.77 10.97 48.26
N SER A 55 -11.59 10.63 49.54
CA SER A 55 -11.47 9.25 50.04
C SER A 55 -12.76 8.42 50.00
N LYS A 56 -13.91 9.06 49.76
CA LYS A 56 -15.22 8.40 49.72
C LYS A 56 -15.76 8.15 48.31
N GLN A 57 -15.04 8.59 47.28
CA GLN A 57 -15.45 8.37 45.90
C GLN A 57 -15.18 6.92 45.50
N THR A 58 -16.21 6.27 44.96
CA THR A 58 -16.19 4.87 44.51
C THR A 58 -16.57 4.73 43.04
N GLU A 59 -16.79 5.84 42.33
CA GLU A 59 -17.12 5.85 40.91
C GLU A 59 -16.44 7.01 40.18
N ALA A 60 -16.15 6.82 38.89
CA ALA A 60 -15.71 7.87 37.97
C ALA A 60 -16.11 7.55 36.54
N VAL A 61 -16.28 8.58 35.71
CA VAL A 61 -16.55 8.42 34.28
C VAL A 61 -15.40 9.04 33.49
N ILE A 62 -14.78 8.24 32.63
CA ILE A 62 -13.79 8.72 31.67
C ILE A 62 -14.52 9.12 30.40
N THR A 63 -14.34 10.37 29.96
CA THR A 63 -14.99 10.94 28.77
C THR A 63 -13.97 11.32 27.71
N GLY A 64 -14.43 11.51 26.47
CA GLY A 64 -13.57 11.89 25.34
C GLY A 64 -12.68 10.75 24.83
N LEU A 65 -13.15 9.51 24.98
CA LEU A 65 -12.50 8.32 24.43
C LEU A 65 -12.80 8.17 22.94
N THR A 66 -11.93 7.45 22.23
CA THR A 66 -12.13 7.15 20.81
C THR A 66 -13.05 5.94 20.65
N PRO A 67 -14.10 6.03 19.82
CA PRO A 67 -15.02 4.91 19.55
C PRO A 67 -14.32 3.64 19.10
N PHE A 68 -14.92 2.50 19.46
CA PHE A 68 -14.44 1.15 19.12
C PHE A 68 -12.92 0.95 19.34
N THR A 69 -12.41 1.42 20.48
CA THR A 69 -10.98 1.35 20.82
C THR A 69 -10.78 0.63 22.15
N ASP A 70 -9.76 -0.23 22.21
CA ASP A 70 -9.35 -0.91 23.44
C ASP A 70 -8.53 0.05 24.31
N TYR A 71 -9.04 0.32 25.51
CA TYR A 71 -8.36 1.11 26.53
C TYR A 71 -7.87 0.20 27.65
N THR A 72 -6.59 0.30 27.98
CA THR A 72 -6.05 -0.25 29.22
C THR A 72 -6.16 0.82 30.30
N ILE A 73 -7.03 0.58 31.28
CA ILE A 73 -7.31 1.47 32.40
C ILE A 73 -6.62 0.91 33.63
N LYS A 74 -5.91 1.76 34.37
CA LYS A 74 -5.25 1.42 35.63
C LYS A 74 -5.73 2.35 36.74
N LEU A 75 -6.03 1.80 37.91
CA LEU A 75 -6.50 2.54 39.08
C LEU A 75 -5.53 2.33 40.24
N LYS A 76 -5.12 3.42 40.90
CA LYS A 76 -4.30 3.38 42.13
C LYS A 76 -4.75 4.40 43.15
N ALA A 77 -4.62 4.04 44.43
CA ALA A 77 -4.95 4.93 45.54
C ALA A 77 -3.76 5.83 45.92
N LYS A 78 -4.02 7.05 46.39
CA LYS A 78 -2.99 8.01 46.86
C LYS A 78 -3.28 8.51 48.27
N ASN A 79 -2.26 8.50 49.13
CA ASN A 79 -2.28 9.14 50.45
C ASN A 79 -1.19 10.24 50.53
N SER A 80 -1.00 10.84 51.70
CA SER A 80 0.02 11.90 51.92
C SER A 80 1.46 11.45 51.69
N ALA A 81 1.76 10.15 51.79
CA ALA A 81 3.08 9.59 51.57
C ALA A 81 3.35 9.23 50.09
N GLY A 82 2.32 8.96 49.29
CA GLY A 82 2.46 8.64 47.87
C GLY A 82 1.36 7.75 47.29
N SER A 83 1.61 7.23 46.09
CA SER A 83 0.72 6.31 45.38
C SER A 83 0.98 4.85 45.78
N GLY A 84 -0.09 4.07 45.94
CA GLY A 84 -0.03 2.62 46.16
C GLY A 84 0.05 1.80 44.87
N PRO A 85 -0.03 0.46 44.97
CA PRO A 85 -0.03 -0.42 43.81
C PRO A 85 -1.25 -0.18 42.91
N GLU A 86 -1.11 -0.53 41.63
CA GLU A 86 -2.12 -0.31 40.58
C GLU A 86 -2.82 -1.61 40.19
N TYR A 87 -4.13 -1.53 39.94
CA TYR A 87 -4.92 -2.59 39.31
C TYR A 87 -5.22 -2.19 37.87
N ALA A 88 -5.08 -3.10 36.91
CA ALA A 88 -5.24 -2.83 35.48
C ALA A 88 -6.33 -3.70 34.85
N MET A 89 -7.15 -3.11 33.97
CA MET A 89 -8.19 -3.78 33.21
C MET A 89 -8.25 -3.21 31.78
N THR A 90 -8.50 -4.06 30.79
CA THR A 90 -8.73 -3.63 29.41
C THR A 90 -10.23 -3.67 29.10
N VAL A 91 -10.74 -2.59 28.51
CA VAL A 91 -12.15 -2.44 28.13
C VAL A 91 -12.24 -1.74 26.78
N GLN A 92 -13.17 -2.18 25.94
CA GLN A 92 -13.42 -1.62 24.61
C GLN A 92 -14.63 -0.68 24.66
N THR A 93 -14.51 0.54 24.13
CA THR A 93 -15.66 1.45 23.96
C THR A 93 -16.63 0.95 22.88
N GLU A 94 -17.91 1.31 22.96
CA GLU A 94 -18.89 0.94 21.91
C GLU A 94 -18.56 1.49 20.51
N GLU A 95 -19.20 0.92 19.49
CA GLU A 95 -19.16 1.42 18.13
C GLU A 95 -19.85 2.80 18.02
N GLY A 96 -19.21 3.74 17.35
CA GLY A 96 -19.69 5.08 17.06
C GLY A 96 -19.95 5.30 15.57
N VAL A 97 -20.50 6.47 15.22
CA VAL A 97 -20.82 6.80 13.84
C VAL A 97 -19.52 6.99 13.03
N PRO A 98 -19.35 6.30 11.87
CA PRO A 98 -18.21 6.53 10.98
C PRO A 98 -18.19 7.98 10.48
N SER A 99 -16.99 8.51 10.24
CA SER A 99 -16.82 9.82 9.60
C SER A 99 -17.39 9.84 8.17
N LYS A 100 -17.69 11.04 7.63
CA LYS A 100 -18.21 11.15 6.26
C LYS A 100 -17.20 10.59 5.24
N PRO A 101 -17.62 9.72 4.31
CA PRO A 101 -16.75 9.28 3.22
C PRO A 101 -16.42 10.45 2.28
N ARG A 102 -15.23 10.42 1.66
CA ARG A 102 -14.78 11.48 0.76
C ARG A 102 -15.10 11.11 -0.68
N ILE A 103 -15.99 11.86 -1.33
CA ILE A 103 -16.21 11.70 -2.78
C ILE A 103 -14.92 12.19 -3.50
N THR A 104 -14.27 11.31 -4.26
CA THR A 104 -13.01 11.62 -4.95
C THR A 104 -13.28 12.23 -6.32
N HIS A 105 -14.17 11.64 -7.10
CA HIS A 105 -14.59 12.18 -8.38
C HIS A 105 -15.94 11.60 -8.82
N LEU A 106 -16.62 12.33 -9.69
CA LEU A 106 -17.81 11.87 -10.38
C LEU A 106 -17.41 11.58 -11.82
N SER A 107 -17.63 10.35 -12.29
CA SER A 107 -17.46 10.04 -13.71
C SER A 107 -18.80 9.76 -14.36
N GLN A 108 -19.03 10.35 -15.53
CA GLN A 108 -20.23 10.10 -16.31
C GLN A 108 -20.01 8.78 -17.07
N ARG A 109 -20.86 7.77 -16.83
CA ARG A 109 -20.74 6.47 -17.53
C ARG A 109 -21.72 6.37 -18.69
N GLU A 110 -22.95 6.86 -18.52
CA GLU A 110 -23.96 6.95 -19.58
C GLU A 110 -24.80 8.23 -19.39
N SER A 111 -25.67 8.56 -20.36
CA SER A 111 -26.59 9.71 -20.27
C SER A 111 -27.62 9.62 -19.12
N THR A 112 -27.63 8.50 -18.40
CA THR A 112 -28.50 8.19 -17.26
C THR A 112 -27.80 7.77 -15.98
N SER A 113 -26.47 7.71 -15.96
CA SER A 113 -25.73 7.21 -14.81
C SER A 113 -24.53 8.08 -14.50
N VAL A 114 -24.43 8.46 -13.23
CA VAL A 114 -23.24 9.06 -12.64
C VAL A 114 -22.61 7.98 -11.78
N VAL A 115 -21.35 7.70 -12.05
CA VAL A 115 -20.52 6.85 -11.21
C VAL A 115 -19.90 7.77 -10.16
N VAL A 116 -20.28 7.53 -8.92
CA VAL A 116 -19.72 8.24 -7.77
C VAL A 116 -18.57 7.40 -7.26
N HIS A 117 -17.37 7.98 -7.22
CA HIS A 117 -16.22 7.37 -6.57
C HIS A 117 -16.03 8.02 -5.22
N TRP A 118 -15.86 7.22 -4.19
CA TRP A 118 -15.58 7.70 -2.85
C TRP A 118 -14.49 6.87 -2.18
N GLU A 119 -13.77 7.51 -1.29
CA GLU A 119 -12.89 6.87 -0.33
C GLU A 119 -13.69 6.54 0.94
N PRO A 120 -13.32 5.46 1.64
CA PRO A 120 -13.93 5.11 2.92
C PRO A 120 -13.75 6.23 3.96
N PRO A 121 -14.58 6.25 5.02
CA PRO A 121 -14.42 7.13 6.18
C PRO A 121 -12.98 7.10 6.73
N MET A 122 -12.36 8.26 6.97
CA MET A 122 -11.02 8.34 7.58
C MET A 122 -10.99 7.74 8.99
N GLN A 123 -12.10 7.89 9.72
CA GLN A 123 -12.36 7.28 11.02
C GLN A 123 -13.60 6.40 10.88
N LEU A 124 -13.43 5.08 11.04
CA LEU A 124 -14.52 4.11 10.93
C LEU A 124 -15.34 4.00 12.21
N ASN A 125 -14.74 4.25 13.38
CA ASN A 125 -15.39 4.25 14.68
C ASN A 125 -16.17 2.94 15.01
N GLY A 126 -15.87 1.83 14.35
CA GLY A 126 -16.65 0.58 14.45
C GLY A 126 -16.53 -0.28 13.21
N ARG A 127 -17.42 -1.27 13.08
CA ARG A 127 -17.54 -2.08 11.87
C ARG A 127 -18.40 -1.32 10.86
N LEU A 128 -17.87 -1.09 9.68
CA LEU A 128 -18.61 -0.45 8.61
C LEU A 128 -19.69 -1.40 8.05
N ILE A 129 -20.95 -1.07 8.31
CA ILE A 129 -22.10 -1.90 7.90
C ILE A 129 -22.59 -1.51 6.51
N GLU A 130 -22.91 -0.24 6.27
CA GLU A 130 -23.50 0.24 5.02
C GLU A 130 -23.05 1.66 4.64
N TYR A 131 -23.28 2.03 3.37
CA TYR A 131 -23.11 3.39 2.87
C TYR A 131 -24.47 3.97 2.47
N GLU A 132 -24.68 5.26 2.74
CA GLU A 132 -25.85 6.01 2.29
C GLU A 132 -25.45 7.12 1.30
N LEU A 133 -26.01 7.10 0.10
CA LEU A 133 -25.81 8.14 -0.92
C LEU A 133 -27.06 9.02 -1.02
N ARG A 134 -26.91 10.33 -0.84
CA ARG A 134 -27.99 11.34 -0.99
C ARG A 134 -27.72 12.29 -2.15
N TRP A 135 -28.74 12.59 -2.97
CA TRP A 135 -28.63 13.58 -4.05
C TRP A 135 -29.90 14.39 -4.26
N THR A 136 -29.74 15.58 -4.86
CA THR A 136 -30.83 16.51 -5.22
C THR A 136 -30.68 16.97 -6.67
N LEU A 137 -31.80 17.18 -7.37
CA LEU A 137 -31.79 17.72 -8.72
C LEU A 137 -31.88 19.25 -8.65
N ASN A 138 -30.86 19.93 -9.16
CA ASN A 138 -30.93 21.38 -9.36
C ASN A 138 -31.68 21.68 -10.65
N THR A 139 -32.85 22.32 -10.54
CA THR A 139 -33.59 22.82 -11.70
C THR A 139 -33.15 24.24 -12.05
N PRO A 140 -33.28 24.69 -13.32
CA PRO A 140 -32.87 26.03 -13.75
C PRO A 140 -33.59 27.21 -13.05
N HIS A 141 -34.58 26.95 -12.20
CA HIS A 141 -35.33 27.96 -11.44
C HIS A 141 -35.05 27.90 -9.93
N GLY A 142 -33.98 27.24 -9.50
CA GLY A 142 -33.51 27.25 -8.11
C GLY A 142 -34.35 26.45 -7.11
N GLN A 143 -35.44 25.79 -7.54
CA GLN A 143 -36.18 24.87 -6.68
C GLN A 143 -35.40 23.56 -6.51
N LYS A 144 -34.87 23.33 -5.30
CA LYS A 144 -34.28 22.06 -4.88
C LYS A 144 -35.40 21.04 -4.65
N THR A 145 -35.36 19.93 -5.38
CA THR A 145 -36.29 18.81 -5.16
C THR A 145 -35.99 18.11 -3.83
N THR A 146 -36.94 17.29 -3.32
CA THR A 146 -36.71 16.46 -2.13
C THR A 146 -35.44 15.59 -2.28
N PRO A 147 -34.57 15.51 -1.25
CA PRO A 147 -33.39 14.67 -1.26
C PRO A 147 -33.76 13.21 -1.49
N ARG A 148 -33.17 12.59 -2.51
CA ARG A 148 -33.30 11.16 -2.77
C ARG A 148 -32.12 10.44 -2.11
N HIS A 149 -32.35 9.25 -1.58
CA HIS A 149 -31.32 8.46 -0.92
C HIS A 149 -31.37 6.99 -1.36
N ILE A 150 -30.22 6.32 -1.35
CA ILE A 150 -30.07 4.87 -1.46
C ILE A 150 -29.11 4.44 -0.33
N SER A 151 -29.48 3.40 0.42
CA SER A 151 -28.65 2.76 1.45
C SER A 151 -28.47 1.26 1.16
N GLY A 152 -27.35 0.69 1.60
CA GLY A 152 -27.07 -0.76 1.55
C GLY A 152 -25.57 -1.11 1.55
N HIS A 153 -25.25 -2.40 1.41
CA HIS A 153 -23.87 -2.89 1.19
C HIS A 153 -23.37 -2.44 -0.19
N MET A 154 -22.69 -1.29 -0.25
CA MET A 154 -22.15 -0.73 -1.48
C MET A 154 -20.70 -1.21 -1.71
N VAL A 155 -20.39 -1.67 -2.92
CA VAL A 155 -19.05 -2.14 -3.34
C VAL A 155 -18.28 -0.99 -3.99
N ASN A 156 -17.01 -0.77 -3.66
CA ASN A 156 -16.20 0.29 -4.28
C ASN A 156 -15.35 -0.26 -5.46
N PRO A 157 -15.44 0.29 -6.69
CA PRO A 157 -16.40 1.31 -7.14
C PRO A 157 -17.75 0.72 -7.59
N MET A 158 -18.85 1.40 -7.27
CA MET A 158 -20.21 1.04 -7.71
C MET A 158 -20.64 1.90 -8.90
N THR A 159 -21.40 1.29 -9.82
CA THR A 159 -22.16 2.02 -10.84
C THR A 159 -23.62 2.12 -10.40
N ALA A 160 -24.13 3.34 -10.23
CA ALA A 160 -25.54 3.58 -9.92
C ALA A 160 -26.34 3.78 -11.22
N THR A 161 -27.31 2.90 -11.50
CA THR A 161 -28.24 3.00 -12.63
C THR A 161 -29.55 3.65 -12.19
N ILE A 162 -29.95 4.74 -12.86
CA ILE A 162 -31.10 5.58 -12.47
C ILE A 162 -32.33 5.22 -13.33
N ASP A 163 -33.42 4.74 -12.70
CA ASP A 163 -34.65 4.23 -13.37
C ASP A 163 -35.72 5.29 -13.69
N LYS A 164 -35.53 6.55 -13.29
CA LYS A 164 -36.56 7.61 -13.45
C LYS A 164 -36.23 8.68 -14.50
N LEU A 165 -35.38 8.37 -15.47
CA LEU A 165 -35.06 9.31 -16.53
C LEU A 165 -36.07 9.18 -17.67
N THR A 166 -36.80 10.26 -17.90
CA THR A 166 -37.92 10.31 -18.86
C THR A 166 -37.48 11.02 -20.13
N PRO A 167 -37.83 10.49 -21.32
CA PRO A 167 -37.32 11.04 -22.57
C PRO A 167 -37.74 12.50 -22.74
N SER A 168 -36.89 13.25 -23.46
CA SER A 168 -37.23 14.61 -23.88
C SER A 168 -38.47 14.63 -24.77
N ALA A 169 -39.02 15.82 -25.02
CA ALA A 169 -40.16 15.95 -25.92
C ALA A 169 -39.76 15.54 -27.35
N PRO A 170 -40.61 14.78 -28.07
CA PRO A 170 -40.43 14.57 -29.51
C PRO A 170 -40.30 15.90 -30.26
N LEU A 171 -39.51 15.90 -31.33
CA LEU A 171 -39.26 17.10 -32.11
C LEU A 171 -40.27 17.26 -33.25
N ASN A 172 -40.44 18.50 -33.74
CA ASN A 172 -41.09 18.81 -35.01
C ASN A 172 -42.45 18.12 -35.24
N LEU A 173 -43.35 18.15 -34.25
CA LEU A 173 -44.72 17.63 -34.41
C LEU A 173 -45.46 18.45 -35.48
N ASN A 174 -45.71 17.84 -36.62
CA ASN A 174 -46.42 18.41 -37.76
C ASN A 174 -47.76 17.71 -37.98
N VAL A 175 -48.77 18.47 -38.43
CA VAL A 175 -50.13 17.99 -38.65
C VAL A 175 -50.56 18.34 -40.07
N THR A 176 -50.73 17.31 -40.90
CA THR A 176 -51.26 17.43 -42.27
C THR A 176 -52.70 16.94 -42.31
N LYS A 177 -53.63 17.78 -42.79
CA LYS A 177 -55.05 17.42 -42.90
C LYS A 177 -55.24 16.46 -44.08
N ILE A 178 -55.86 15.31 -43.83
CA ILE A 178 -56.17 14.34 -44.90
C ILE A 178 -57.63 14.46 -45.34
N SER A 179 -58.55 14.62 -44.39
CA SER A 179 -59.98 14.70 -44.67
C SER A 179 -60.72 15.54 -43.64
N SER A 180 -62.03 15.71 -43.82
CA SER A 180 -62.89 16.39 -42.85
C SER A 180 -63.00 15.70 -41.49
N THR A 181 -62.47 14.47 -41.35
CA THR A 181 -62.54 13.66 -40.12
C THR A 181 -61.21 12.97 -39.74
N SER A 182 -60.12 13.23 -40.47
CA SER A 182 -58.82 12.57 -40.23
C SER A 182 -57.63 13.49 -40.49
N VAL A 183 -56.59 13.37 -39.66
CA VAL A 183 -55.31 14.07 -39.81
C VAL A 183 -54.14 13.10 -39.71
N HIS A 184 -53.06 13.42 -40.43
CA HIS A 184 -51.79 12.72 -40.33
C HIS A 184 -50.83 13.52 -39.45
N LEU A 185 -50.36 12.88 -38.39
CA LEU A 185 -49.42 13.41 -37.42
C LEU A 185 -48.05 12.82 -37.74
N ARG A 186 -47.03 13.66 -37.86
CA ARG A 186 -45.64 13.24 -38.03
C ARG A 186 -44.78 13.99 -37.02
N TRP A 187 -43.88 13.29 -36.35
CA TRP A 187 -42.92 13.88 -35.43
C TRP A 187 -41.54 13.28 -35.67
N GLU A 188 -40.53 13.84 -35.03
CA GLU A 188 -39.18 13.30 -34.98
C GLU A 188 -38.90 12.73 -33.60
N ARG A 189 -37.98 11.76 -33.54
CA ARG A 189 -37.61 11.12 -32.27
C ARG A 189 -37.06 12.18 -31.29
N PRO A 190 -37.33 12.05 -29.97
CA PRO A 190 -36.72 12.90 -28.95
C PRO A 190 -35.19 12.95 -29.05
N LEU A 191 -34.60 14.12 -28.80
CA LEU A 191 -33.14 14.31 -28.78
C LEU A 191 -32.47 13.47 -27.69
N VAL A 192 -33.11 13.41 -26.53
CA VAL A 192 -32.64 12.64 -25.38
C VAL A 192 -33.56 11.43 -25.20
N VAL A 193 -33.04 10.26 -25.55
CA VAL A 193 -33.67 8.95 -25.36
C VAL A 193 -32.79 8.10 -24.45
N TYR A 194 -33.44 7.41 -23.51
CA TYR A 194 -32.77 6.57 -22.54
C TYR A 194 -33.06 5.11 -22.89
N LYS A 195 -32.04 4.41 -23.43
CA LYS A 195 -32.10 3.03 -23.96
C LYS A 195 -32.94 2.86 -25.23
N LYS A 196 -34.26 3.02 -25.15
CA LYS A 196 -35.20 2.99 -26.28
C LYS A 196 -36.54 3.63 -25.88
N ILE A 197 -37.35 3.99 -26.86
CA ILE A 197 -38.74 4.41 -26.62
C ILE A 197 -39.61 3.17 -26.77
N ASP A 198 -40.32 2.80 -25.70
CA ASP A 198 -41.19 1.61 -25.72
C ASP A 198 -42.54 1.92 -26.37
N SER A 199 -43.03 3.15 -26.28
CA SER A 199 -44.22 3.62 -26.99
C SER A 199 -44.29 5.15 -27.03
N TYR A 200 -45.07 5.71 -27.94
CA TYR A 200 -45.49 7.11 -27.91
C TYR A 200 -46.94 7.22 -27.45
N LEU A 201 -47.28 8.30 -26.75
CA LEU A 201 -48.65 8.61 -26.38
C LEU A 201 -49.10 9.91 -27.03
N ILE A 202 -50.11 9.80 -27.89
CA ILE A 202 -50.78 10.93 -28.53
C ILE A 202 -51.96 11.33 -27.64
N ARG A 203 -51.98 12.57 -27.18
CA ARG A 203 -53.07 13.13 -26.39
C ARG A 203 -53.60 14.39 -27.03
N GLY A 204 -54.92 14.48 -27.18
CA GLY A 204 -55.56 15.67 -27.71
C GLY A 204 -56.98 15.86 -27.20
N TRP A 205 -57.51 17.06 -27.40
CA TRP A 205 -58.89 17.39 -27.06
C TRP A 205 -59.44 18.45 -28.00
N ASN A 206 -60.76 18.48 -28.17
CA ASN A 206 -61.42 19.55 -28.91
C ASN A 206 -62.18 20.53 -28.01
N ASN A 207 -62.67 21.59 -28.64
CA ASN A 207 -63.54 22.61 -28.04
C ASN A 207 -64.94 22.09 -27.64
N ARG A 208 -65.26 20.81 -27.87
CA ARG A 208 -66.51 20.14 -27.47
C ARG A 208 -66.26 19.05 -26.41
N ALA A 209 -65.13 19.11 -25.70
CA ALA A 209 -64.70 18.16 -24.67
C ALA A 209 -64.48 16.70 -25.13
N GLN A 210 -64.42 16.44 -26.44
CA GLN A 210 -63.98 15.13 -26.95
C GLN A 210 -62.47 14.99 -26.75
N THR A 211 -62.05 13.94 -26.04
CA THR A 211 -60.63 13.64 -25.80
C THR A 211 -60.15 12.47 -26.65
N VAL A 212 -58.95 12.61 -27.20
CA VAL A 212 -58.22 11.56 -27.91
C VAL A 212 -57.02 11.16 -27.06
N SER A 213 -56.87 9.87 -26.78
CA SER A 213 -55.69 9.30 -26.15
C SER A 213 -55.38 7.98 -26.83
N LYS A 214 -54.25 7.91 -27.56
CA LYS A 214 -53.86 6.72 -28.31
C LYS A 214 -52.37 6.41 -28.08
N PRO A 215 -52.04 5.22 -27.55
CA PRO A 215 -50.68 4.73 -27.56
C PRO A 215 -50.32 4.29 -28.98
N VAL A 216 -49.08 4.55 -29.37
CA VAL A 216 -48.49 4.25 -30.68
C VAL A 216 -47.15 3.57 -30.42
N ASP A 217 -46.75 2.66 -31.30
CA ASP A 217 -45.52 1.89 -31.12
C ASP A 217 -44.26 2.77 -31.16
N GLY A 218 -43.25 2.41 -30.37
CA GLY A 218 -42.05 3.21 -30.13
C GLY A 218 -41.11 3.35 -31.34
N ASP A 219 -41.24 2.46 -32.33
CA ASP A 219 -40.44 2.52 -33.56
C ASP A 219 -41.02 3.45 -34.63
N THR A 220 -42.30 3.78 -34.52
CA THR A 220 -43.02 4.64 -35.47
C THR A 220 -42.94 6.12 -35.09
N THR A 221 -42.92 6.99 -36.09
CA THR A 221 -42.86 8.45 -35.92
C THR A 221 -43.97 9.18 -36.67
N GLU A 222 -44.95 8.41 -37.15
CA GLU A 222 -46.11 8.88 -37.89
C GLU A 222 -47.37 8.14 -37.45
N TYR A 223 -48.51 8.82 -37.47
CA TYR A 223 -49.79 8.23 -37.11
C TYR A 223 -50.96 8.97 -37.77
N ILE A 224 -51.94 8.20 -38.27
CA ILE A 224 -53.19 8.76 -38.82
C ILE A 224 -54.25 8.73 -37.74
N LEU A 225 -54.63 9.92 -37.27
CA LEU A 225 -55.71 10.08 -36.30
C LEU A 225 -57.04 10.27 -37.03
N SER A 226 -57.91 9.27 -36.96
CA SER A 226 -59.24 9.23 -37.58
C SER A 226 -60.38 9.35 -36.56
N GLY A 227 -61.60 9.63 -37.03
CA GLY A 227 -62.79 9.74 -36.18
C GLY A 227 -62.96 11.11 -35.52
N LEU A 228 -62.40 12.16 -36.11
CA LEU A 228 -62.48 13.53 -35.60
C LEU A 228 -63.80 14.20 -36.04
N THR A 229 -64.36 15.03 -35.16
CA THR A 229 -65.58 15.81 -35.40
C THR A 229 -65.30 16.96 -36.37
N ARG A 230 -66.16 17.08 -37.39
CA ARG A 230 -66.12 18.20 -38.36
C ARG A 230 -66.29 19.54 -37.65
N ASN A 231 -65.73 20.61 -38.23
CA ASN A 231 -65.85 22.00 -37.76
C ASN A 231 -65.48 22.19 -36.28
N SER A 232 -64.47 21.45 -35.81
CA SER A 232 -64.00 21.50 -34.43
C SER A 232 -62.50 21.83 -34.38
N ARG A 233 -62.09 22.58 -33.35
CA ARG A 233 -60.69 22.95 -33.10
C ARG A 233 -60.07 21.91 -32.18
N TYR A 234 -59.02 21.24 -32.64
CA TYR A 234 -58.27 20.24 -31.87
C TYR A 234 -56.94 20.80 -31.40
N HIS A 235 -56.56 20.39 -30.20
CA HIS A 235 -55.24 20.61 -29.61
C HIS A 235 -54.60 19.24 -29.41
N VAL A 236 -53.39 19.03 -29.93
CA VAL A 236 -52.69 17.74 -29.87
C VAL A 236 -51.26 17.92 -29.38
N LYS A 237 -50.78 16.95 -28.60
CA LYS A 237 -49.41 16.82 -28.14
C LYS A 237 -49.00 15.35 -28.07
N VAL A 238 -47.69 15.08 -28.20
CA VAL A 238 -47.12 13.72 -28.18
C VAL A 238 -46.01 13.63 -27.14
N CYS A 239 -45.88 12.51 -26.44
CA CYS A 239 -44.72 12.21 -25.58
C CYS A 239 -44.21 10.79 -25.80
N GLY A 240 -42.92 10.56 -25.57
CA GLY A 240 -42.36 9.21 -25.49
C GLY A 240 -42.62 8.58 -24.12
N ILE A 241 -42.78 7.27 -24.07
CA ILE A 241 -42.96 6.46 -22.86
C ILE A 241 -41.82 5.45 -22.78
N THR A 242 -41.25 5.30 -21.58
CA THR A 242 -40.23 4.30 -21.27
C THR A 242 -40.73 3.35 -20.18
N LYS A 243 -40.36 2.07 -20.29
CA LYS A 243 -40.68 1.06 -19.28
C LYS A 243 -39.60 1.02 -18.19
N SER A 244 -40.02 0.95 -16.92
CA SER A 244 -39.12 0.80 -15.77
C SER A 244 -38.29 -0.49 -15.88
N ILE A 245 -37.02 -0.41 -15.46
CA ILE A 245 -36.12 -1.56 -15.36
C ILE A 245 -36.32 -2.36 -14.06
N PHE A 246 -36.92 -1.77 -13.03
CA PHE A 246 -37.15 -2.40 -11.73
C PHE A 246 -38.61 -2.81 -11.48
N SER A 247 -39.55 -2.40 -12.34
CA SER A 247 -40.98 -2.68 -12.16
C SER A 247 -41.73 -2.81 -13.49
N LYS A 248 -43.00 -3.22 -13.44
CA LYS A 248 -43.91 -3.22 -14.60
C LYS A 248 -44.49 -1.83 -14.92
N MET A 249 -43.99 -0.78 -14.29
CA MET A 249 -44.51 0.59 -14.41
C MET A 249 -43.93 1.32 -15.62
N TYR A 250 -44.70 2.26 -16.19
CA TYR A 250 -44.31 3.06 -17.35
C TYR A 250 -44.16 4.53 -16.96
N TRP A 251 -43.13 5.19 -17.49
CA TRP A 251 -42.85 6.60 -17.25
C TRP A 251 -43.10 7.44 -18.51
N ASN A 252 -43.95 8.45 -18.37
CA ASN A 252 -44.24 9.39 -19.46
C ASN A 252 -43.16 10.48 -19.53
N GLY A 253 -42.62 10.69 -20.73
CA GLY A 253 -41.71 11.78 -21.07
C GLY A 253 -42.37 13.16 -21.10
N LYS A 254 -41.56 14.17 -21.42
CA LYS A 254 -42.08 15.52 -21.68
C LYS A 254 -42.93 15.51 -22.96
N PHE A 255 -44.05 16.22 -22.95
CA PHE A 255 -44.88 16.40 -24.14
C PHE A 255 -44.29 17.45 -25.07
N THR A 256 -44.52 17.28 -26.37
CA THR A 256 -44.29 18.34 -27.38
C THR A 256 -45.07 19.61 -27.04
N PRO A 257 -44.62 20.77 -27.55
CA PRO A 257 -45.46 21.96 -27.62
C PRO A 257 -46.82 21.63 -28.26
N LEU A 258 -47.86 22.34 -27.82
CA LEU A 258 -49.23 22.10 -28.25
C LEU A 258 -49.42 22.57 -29.70
N VAL A 259 -49.92 21.67 -30.56
CA VAL A 259 -50.22 22.01 -31.96
C VAL A 259 -51.74 22.08 -32.13
N ASN A 260 -52.20 23.18 -32.71
CA ASN A 260 -53.62 23.50 -32.85
C ASN A 260 -54.02 23.45 -34.32
N PHE A 261 -55.13 22.78 -34.64
CA PHE A 261 -55.68 22.75 -35.99
C PHE A 261 -57.21 22.74 -36.00
N THR A 262 -57.79 23.23 -37.09
CA THR A 262 -59.24 23.24 -37.33
C THR A 262 -59.57 22.37 -38.54
N LEU A 263 -60.57 21.49 -38.41
CA LEU A 263 -61.09 20.70 -39.52
C LEU A 263 -62.30 21.42 -40.13
N GLY A 264 -62.22 21.80 -41.41
CA GLY A 264 -63.28 22.46 -42.18
C GLY A 264 -63.31 21.95 -43.63
N GLU A 265 -64.38 22.25 -44.38
CA GLU A 265 -64.71 21.69 -45.70
C GLU A 265 -63.61 21.84 -46.79
N PRO A 266 -63.57 20.93 -47.79
CA PRO A 266 -62.41 20.74 -48.66
C PRO A 266 -62.34 21.82 -49.76
N TYR A 267 -61.17 22.41 -49.97
CA TYR A 267 -60.88 23.14 -51.20
C TYR A 267 -60.05 22.25 -52.13
N SER A 268 -60.63 21.98 -53.28
CA SER A 268 -60.07 21.27 -54.43
C SER A 268 -58.97 22.10 -55.10
N GLN A 269 -57.84 21.47 -55.44
CA GLN A 269 -57.04 21.90 -56.60
C GLN A 269 -56.48 20.70 -57.37
N SER A 270 -57.11 20.51 -58.54
CA SER A 270 -56.55 20.07 -59.83
C SER A 270 -55.43 19.03 -59.85
N HIS A 271 -55.82 17.83 -60.29
CA HIS A 271 -54.98 17.01 -61.15
C HIS A 271 -54.56 17.80 -62.40
N GLN A 272 -53.25 17.97 -62.60
CA GLN A 272 -52.65 18.01 -63.93
C GLN A 272 -51.86 16.72 -64.10
N SER A 273 -52.39 15.82 -64.93
CA SER A 273 -51.70 14.62 -65.39
C SER A 273 -50.73 15.00 -66.51
N SER A 274 -49.46 15.19 -66.20
CA SER A 274 -48.38 15.07 -67.18
C SER A 274 -47.91 13.63 -67.19
N GLY A 275 -48.25 12.90 -68.26
CA GLY A 275 -47.85 11.51 -68.46
C GLY A 275 -46.33 11.35 -68.43
N VAL A 276 -45.85 10.49 -67.53
CA VAL A 276 -44.45 10.10 -67.46
C VAL A 276 -44.26 8.90 -68.41
N HIS A 277 -43.38 9.08 -69.39
CA HIS A 277 -43.03 8.06 -70.39
C HIS A 277 -42.49 6.78 -69.72
N PRO A 278 -42.83 5.57 -70.22
CA PRO A 278 -42.43 4.28 -69.61
C PRO A 278 -40.92 4.06 -69.45
N GLY A 279 -40.06 4.86 -70.10
CA GLY A 279 -38.60 4.74 -70.02
C GLY A 279 -37.99 5.22 -68.70
N ILE A 280 -38.63 6.15 -67.99
CA ILE A 280 -38.11 6.75 -66.74
C ILE A 280 -38.28 5.80 -65.55
N ILE A 281 -39.36 5.01 -65.55
CA ILE A 281 -39.62 4.02 -64.49
C ILE A 281 -38.56 2.91 -64.55
N VAL A 282 -38.17 2.47 -65.76
CA VAL A 282 -37.15 1.43 -65.93
C VAL A 282 -35.77 1.92 -65.50
N THR A 283 -35.41 3.18 -65.77
CA THR A 283 -34.13 3.75 -65.33
C THR A 283 -34.06 3.94 -63.81
N ILE A 284 -35.15 4.40 -63.19
CA ILE A 284 -35.22 4.57 -61.73
C ILE A 284 -35.16 3.21 -61.03
N VAL A 285 -35.81 2.18 -61.57
CA VAL A 285 -35.74 0.81 -61.03
C VAL A 285 -34.34 0.22 -61.18
N LEU A 286 -33.65 0.46 -62.31
CA LEU A 286 -32.26 0.01 -62.50
C LEU A 286 -31.28 0.73 -61.57
N ILE A 287 -31.46 2.04 -61.33
CA ILE A 287 -30.63 2.81 -60.40
C ILE A 287 -30.87 2.36 -58.95
N LEU A 288 -32.13 2.14 -58.57
CA LEU A 288 -32.47 1.60 -57.24
C LEU A 288 -31.92 0.19 -57.05
N ALA A 289 -31.97 -0.67 -58.07
CA ALA A 289 -31.35 -2.00 -58.02
C ALA A 289 -29.82 -1.90 -57.87
N LEU A 290 -29.17 -0.99 -58.59
CA LEU A 290 -27.73 -0.76 -58.47
C LEU A 290 -27.34 -0.26 -57.06
N VAL A 291 -28.13 0.66 -56.50
CA VAL A 291 -27.92 1.18 -55.13
C VAL A 291 -28.11 0.07 -54.10
N VAL A 292 -29.10 -0.81 -54.27
CA VAL A 292 -29.30 -1.97 -53.38
C VAL A 292 -28.13 -2.94 -53.46
N VAL A 293 -27.58 -3.19 -54.66
CA VAL A 293 -26.39 -4.04 -54.83
C VAL A 293 -25.15 -3.39 -54.18
N ILE A 294 -24.95 -2.08 -54.33
CA ILE A 294 -23.83 -1.36 -53.71
C ILE A 294 -23.96 -1.38 -52.18
N VAL A 295 -25.17 -1.17 -51.64
CA VAL A 295 -25.44 -1.26 -50.20
C VAL A 295 -25.22 -2.69 -49.71
N ALA A 296 -25.64 -3.71 -50.45
CA ALA A 296 -25.40 -5.11 -50.11
C ALA A 296 -23.90 -5.46 -50.14
N LEU A 297 -23.13 -4.91 -51.08
CA LEU A 297 -21.67 -5.06 -51.14
C LEU A 297 -20.98 -4.32 -49.99
N LEU A 298 -21.45 -3.13 -49.61
CA LEU A 298 -20.92 -2.37 -48.47
C LEU A 298 -21.25 -3.05 -47.13
N VAL A 299 -22.46 -3.58 -46.98
CA VAL A 299 -22.87 -4.39 -45.81
C VAL A 299 -22.10 -5.70 -45.80
N GLY A 300 -21.91 -6.34 -46.95
CA GLY A 300 -21.09 -7.55 -47.10
C GLY A 300 -19.61 -7.29 -46.79
N TYR A 301 -19.07 -6.15 -47.20
CA TYR A 301 -17.70 -5.71 -46.90
C TYR A 301 -17.54 -5.34 -45.42
N ARG A 302 -18.52 -4.66 -44.82
CA ARG A 302 -18.59 -4.40 -43.38
C ARG A 302 -18.73 -5.71 -42.59
N PHE A 303 -19.52 -6.66 -43.08
CA PHE A 303 -19.67 -7.97 -42.46
C PHE A 303 -18.41 -8.82 -42.63
N TYR A 304 -17.72 -8.73 -43.77
CA TYR A 304 -16.43 -9.38 -44.02
C TYR A 304 -15.33 -8.80 -43.14
N THR A 305 -15.22 -7.47 -43.02
CA THR A 305 -14.24 -6.79 -42.14
C THR A 305 -14.54 -7.03 -40.66
N CYS A 306 -15.81 -6.96 -40.22
CA CYS A 306 -16.20 -7.36 -38.87
C CYS A 306 -15.91 -8.85 -38.62
N ARG A 307 -16.20 -9.73 -39.57
CA ARG A 307 -15.91 -11.17 -39.45
C ARG A 307 -14.41 -11.44 -39.42
N LYS A 308 -13.59 -10.68 -40.15
CA LYS A 308 -12.12 -10.78 -40.10
C LYS A 308 -11.59 -10.32 -38.74
N CYS A 309 -12.03 -9.16 -38.23
CA CYS A 309 -11.72 -8.72 -36.86
C CYS A 309 -12.21 -9.71 -35.79
N TYR A 310 -13.40 -10.32 -35.99
CA TYR A 310 -13.96 -11.31 -35.07
C TYR A 310 -13.24 -12.66 -35.14
N GLN A 311 -12.75 -13.08 -36.31
CA GLN A 311 -11.91 -14.28 -36.46
C GLN A 311 -10.51 -14.07 -35.85
N ASP A 312 -9.96 -12.85 -35.94
CA ASP A 312 -8.70 -12.49 -35.29
C ASP A 312 -8.85 -12.44 -33.76
N THR A 313 -9.98 -11.97 -33.22
CA THR A 313 -10.26 -12.03 -31.76
C THR A 313 -10.66 -13.42 -31.26
N TYR A 314 -11.31 -14.27 -32.08
CA TYR A 314 -11.62 -15.65 -31.70
C TYR A 314 -10.37 -16.54 -31.64
N ARG A 315 -9.30 -16.23 -32.39
CA ARG A 315 -7.99 -16.90 -32.24
C ARG A 315 -7.31 -16.60 -30.90
N TYR A 316 -7.64 -15.49 -30.25
CA TYR A 316 -7.08 -15.13 -28.94
C TYR A 316 -7.93 -15.59 -27.74
N PHE A 317 -9.19 -16.02 -27.94
CA PHE A 317 -10.10 -16.33 -26.83
C PHE A 317 -10.78 -17.71 -26.87
N VAL A 318 -10.44 -18.58 -27.81
CA VAL A 318 -10.84 -19.98 -27.76
C VAL A 318 -9.61 -20.88 -27.76
N VAL A 319 -9.30 -21.47 -26.61
CA VAL A 319 -8.57 -22.74 -26.55
C VAL A 319 -9.57 -23.82 -26.98
N PRO A 320 -9.37 -24.52 -28.12
CA PRO A 320 -10.04 -25.78 -28.33
C PRO A 320 -9.36 -26.79 -27.39
N SER A 321 -10.14 -27.31 -26.46
CA SER A 321 -9.87 -28.59 -25.82
C SER A 321 -9.88 -29.65 -26.91
N ASN A 322 -8.71 -29.96 -27.46
CA ASN A 322 -8.20 -31.28 -27.84
C ASN A 322 -7.04 -31.12 -28.82
N GLY A 323 -5.96 -31.85 -28.55
CA GLY A 323 -4.71 -31.77 -29.28
C GLY A 323 -4.85 -32.13 -30.75
N MET A 324 -4.23 -31.31 -31.61
CA MET A 324 -3.62 -31.64 -32.91
C MET A 324 -2.75 -30.44 -33.33
N PRO A 325 -1.59 -30.65 -33.98
CA PRO A 325 -0.68 -29.57 -34.40
C PRO A 325 -1.18 -28.91 -35.68
N VAL A 326 -1.17 -27.57 -35.75
CA VAL A 326 -1.55 -26.81 -36.96
C VAL A 326 -0.32 -26.06 -37.47
N GLN A 327 0.20 -26.47 -38.64
CA GLN A 327 1.13 -25.70 -39.46
C GLN A 327 0.46 -24.40 -39.93
N GLN A 328 1.10 -23.26 -39.72
CA GLN A 328 0.65 -21.98 -40.26
C GLN A 328 1.17 -21.78 -41.71
N PRO A 329 0.37 -21.18 -42.61
CA PRO A 329 0.83 -20.86 -43.96
C PRO A 329 1.72 -19.60 -43.93
N ILE A 330 2.88 -19.72 -44.56
CA ILE A 330 3.83 -18.64 -44.81
C ILE A 330 3.21 -17.68 -45.84
N LEU A 331 2.99 -16.42 -45.45
CA LEU A 331 2.75 -15.33 -46.41
C LEU A 331 4.10 -14.70 -46.80
N PRO A 332 4.29 -14.29 -48.07
CA PRO A 332 5.58 -13.80 -48.55
C PRO A 332 5.92 -12.47 -47.90
N VAL A 333 7.15 -12.40 -47.40
CA VAL A 333 7.83 -11.19 -46.92
C VAL A 333 8.03 -10.25 -48.10
N GLU A 334 7.41 -9.07 -48.08
CA GLU A 334 7.91 -7.92 -48.83
C GLU A 334 8.86 -7.16 -47.90
N GLU A 335 10.14 -7.18 -48.29
CA GLU A 335 11.27 -6.48 -47.68
C GLU A 335 11.01 -4.98 -47.62
N LEU A 336 11.04 -4.41 -46.41
CA LEU A 336 11.43 -3.03 -46.12
C LEU A 336 11.89 -2.99 -44.65
N SER A 337 13.01 -3.66 -44.37
CA SER A 337 13.70 -3.60 -43.07
C SER A 337 14.61 -2.39 -43.02
N GLU A 338 14.07 -1.25 -42.61
CA GLU A 338 14.84 -0.28 -41.84
C GLU A 338 14.48 -0.53 -40.37
N GLU A 339 15.39 -1.11 -39.59
CA GLU A 339 15.24 -1.19 -38.13
C GLU A 339 15.00 0.23 -37.60
N LYS A 340 13.77 0.50 -37.17
CA LYS A 340 13.39 1.81 -36.64
C LYS A 340 14.01 1.92 -35.24
N HIS A 341 15.10 2.65 -35.13
CA HIS A 341 15.77 2.92 -33.86
C HIS A 341 14.95 3.94 -33.04
N TYR A 342 14.60 3.59 -31.81
CA TYR A 342 13.94 4.49 -30.86
C TYR A 342 14.99 5.07 -29.91
N PRO A 343 15.47 6.31 -30.13
CA PRO A 343 16.50 6.91 -29.28
C PRO A 343 15.93 7.36 -27.93
N ASP A 344 16.83 7.55 -26.96
CA ASP A 344 16.49 8.12 -25.66
C ASP A 344 15.82 9.50 -25.84
N ILE A 345 14.69 9.71 -25.15
CA ILE A 345 13.93 10.96 -25.23
C ILE A 345 14.42 11.90 -24.13
N HIS A 346 14.93 13.07 -24.53
CA HIS A 346 15.33 14.09 -23.57
C HIS A 346 14.11 14.66 -22.82
N VAL A 347 14.25 14.98 -21.53
CA VAL A 347 13.13 15.38 -20.65
C VAL A 347 12.35 16.59 -21.20
N THR A 348 13.03 17.52 -21.87
CA THR A 348 12.40 18.71 -22.49
C THR A 348 11.51 18.37 -23.69
N GLU A 349 11.74 17.24 -24.33
CA GLU A 349 11.04 16.79 -25.53
C GLU A 349 9.98 15.72 -25.24
N PHE A 350 9.92 15.24 -23.99
CA PHE A 350 9.02 14.16 -23.59
C PHE A 350 7.54 14.50 -23.76
N LEU A 351 7.12 15.72 -23.37
CA LEU A 351 5.71 16.13 -23.48
C LEU A 351 5.26 16.21 -24.96
N PRO A 352 5.97 16.93 -25.86
CA PRO A 352 5.66 16.90 -27.29
C PRO A 352 5.67 15.50 -27.90
N HIS A 353 6.61 14.65 -27.48
CA HIS A 353 6.70 13.27 -27.96
C HIS A 353 5.45 12.47 -27.58
N VAL A 354 5.00 12.53 -26.32
CA VAL A 354 3.78 11.82 -25.87
C VAL A 354 2.53 12.32 -26.59
N ASP A 355 2.40 13.63 -26.81
CA ASP A 355 1.29 14.20 -27.58
C ASP A 355 1.27 13.67 -29.02
N GLN A 356 2.45 13.52 -29.63
CA GLN A 356 2.59 12.89 -30.95
C GLN A 356 2.22 11.40 -30.91
N MET A 357 2.59 10.67 -29.87
CA MET A 357 2.30 9.23 -29.74
C MET A 357 0.80 8.94 -29.60
N HIS A 358 0.03 9.87 -29.02
CA HIS A 358 -1.44 9.83 -28.94
C HIS A 358 -2.15 10.19 -30.26
N SER A 359 -1.43 10.73 -31.24
CA SER A 359 -2.02 11.07 -32.54
C SER A 359 -2.62 9.84 -33.22
N ASP A 360 -3.68 10.07 -34.00
CA ASP A 360 -4.38 9.03 -34.78
C ASP A 360 -4.76 7.77 -33.98
N SER A 361 -5.30 7.97 -32.76
CA SER A 361 -5.75 6.90 -31.86
C SER A 361 -4.62 6.01 -31.34
N ASP A 362 -3.58 6.62 -30.76
CA ASP A 362 -2.45 5.94 -30.12
C ASP A 362 -1.62 5.07 -31.10
N ILE A 363 -1.55 5.48 -32.37
CA ILE A 363 -0.86 4.69 -33.41
C ILE A 363 0.65 4.60 -33.13
N GLY A 364 1.25 5.68 -32.60
CA GLY A 364 2.67 5.72 -32.25
C GLY A 364 2.99 4.69 -31.17
N PHE A 365 2.20 4.65 -30.10
CA PHE A 365 2.33 3.65 -29.04
C PHE A 365 2.18 2.22 -29.56
N SER A 366 1.21 1.99 -30.45
CA SER A 366 0.97 0.66 -31.02
C SER A 366 2.17 0.18 -31.85
N GLN A 367 2.74 1.05 -32.68
CA GLN A 367 3.90 0.73 -33.50
C GLN A 367 5.15 0.42 -32.67
N GLU A 368 5.43 1.23 -31.65
CA GLU A 368 6.57 1.02 -30.76
C GLU A 368 6.42 -0.29 -29.96
N PHE A 369 5.23 -0.54 -29.40
CA PHE A 369 4.95 -1.77 -28.65
C PHE A 369 5.05 -3.03 -29.52
N ASP A 370 4.59 -2.97 -30.77
CA ASP A 370 4.70 -4.08 -31.72
C ASP A 370 6.16 -4.40 -32.05
N GLU A 371 7.04 -3.39 -32.12
CA GLU A 371 8.47 -3.58 -32.34
C GLU A 371 9.16 -4.26 -31.15
N ILE A 372 8.78 -3.89 -29.91
CA ILE A 372 9.22 -4.58 -28.70
C ILE A 372 8.80 -6.05 -28.74
N ASN A 373 7.58 -6.35 -29.17
CA ASN A 373 7.12 -7.74 -29.29
C ASN A 373 7.89 -8.52 -30.35
N ARG A 374 8.20 -7.92 -31.50
CA ARG A 374 9.00 -8.58 -32.55
C ARG A 374 10.42 -8.89 -32.09
N SER A 375 11.07 -7.92 -31.44
CA SER A 375 12.43 -8.10 -30.91
C SER A 375 12.49 -9.07 -29.73
N SER A 376 11.44 -9.10 -28.89
CA SER A 376 11.30 -10.03 -27.76
C SER A 376 10.92 -11.46 -28.17
N GLN A 377 10.35 -11.66 -29.36
CA GLN A 377 9.95 -12.97 -29.91
C GLN A 377 11.12 -13.76 -30.53
N SER A 378 12.37 -13.33 -30.35
CA SER A 378 13.49 -14.15 -30.80
C SER A 378 13.55 -15.49 -30.05
N ASP A 379 13.62 -16.62 -30.78
CA ASP A 379 13.88 -17.98 -30.27
C ASP A 379 15.26 -18.14 -29.58
N LYS A 380 15.85 -17.03 -29.12
CA LYS A 380 17.24 -16.92 -28.69
C LYS A 380 17.46 -17.41 -27.25
N TYR A 381 16.42 -17.45 -26.42
CA TYR A 381 16.53 -17.72 -25.00
C TYR A 381 15.84 -19.03 -24.61
N SER A 382 16.59 -19.93 -23.97
CA SER A 382 16.06 -21.19 -23.46
C SER A 382 15.21 -20.99 -22.19
N PHE A 383 14.28 -21.92 -21.99
CA PHE A 383 13.42 -22.02 -20.81
C PHE A 383 13.24 -23.51 -20.44
N ASP A 384 14.31 -24.28 -20.60
CA ASP A 384 14.29 -25.73 -20.46
C ASP A 384 13.95 -26.15 -19.03
N ASN A 385 14.47 -25.43 -18.03
CA ASN A 385 14.18 -25.71 -16.62
C ASN A 385 12.68 -25.54 -16.31
N SER A 386 12.03 -24.54 -16.93
CA SER A 386 10.59 -24.32 -16.79
C SER A 386 9.76 -25.47 -17.37
N ASN A 387 10.29 -26.16 -18.38
CA ASN A 387 9.63 -27.25 -19.09
C ASN A 387 9.96 -28.66 -18.57
N MET A 388 10.89 -28.79 -17.62
CA MET A 388 11.17 -30.08 -16.99
C MET A 388 9.90 -30.67 -16.37
N THR A 389 9.72 -31.98 -16.49
CA THR A 389 8.53 -32.70 -16.00
C THR A 389 8.21 -32.39 -14.55
N ASP A 390 9.25 -32.27 -13.73
CA ASP A 390 9.15 -32.04 -12.29
C ASP A 390 8.82 -30.57 -11.92
N ASN A 391 8.99 -29.64 -12.86
CA ASN A 391 8.79 -28.21 -12.67
C ASN A 391 7.50 -27.68 -13.30
N LYS A 392 6.88 -28.42 -14.23
CA LYS A 392 5.65 -27.99 -14.92
C LYS A 392 4.52 -27.63 -13.97
N ASN A 393 4.36 -28.38 -12.88
CA ASN A 393 3.33 -28.12 -11.86
C ASN A 393 3.66 -26.93 -10.94
N LYS A 394 4.87 -26.35 -11.05
CA LYS A 394 5.28 -25.13 -10.35
C LYS A 394 4.96 -23.86 -11.14
N ASN A 395 4.57 -23.97 -12.40
CA ASN A 395 4.17 -22.83 -13.24
C ASN A 395 2.65 -22.60 -13.16
N ARG A 396 2.22 -21.38 -12.84
CA ARG A 396 0.79 -21.02 -12.78
C ARG A 396 0.15 -20.98 -14.17
N TYR A 397 0.92 -20.56 -15.17
CA TYR A 397 0.50 -20.50 -16.57
C TYR A 397 1.53 -21.23 -17.43
N ILE A 398 1.06 -22.09 -18.33
CA ILE A 398 1.92 -22.90 -19.19
C ILE A 398 2.73 -22.02 -20.15
N ASN A 399 2.13 -20.90 -20.58
CA ASN A 399 2.72 -19.96 -21.52
C ASN A 399 3.54 -18.83 -20.85
N ILE A 400 3.69 -18.84 -19.52
CA ILE A 400 4.51 -17.86 -18.78
C ILE A 400 5.59 -18.64 -18.03
N VAL A 401 6.79 -18.65 -18.61
CA VAL A 401 7.93 -19.45 -18.16
C VAL A 401 9.07 -18.54 -17.71
N ALA A 402 9.97 -19.08 -16.89
CA ALA A 402 11.20 -18.39 -16.52
C ALA A 402 12.32 -18.74 -17.52
N TYR A 403 12.96 -17.72 -18.08
CA TYR A 403 14.13 -17.91 -18.95
C TYR A 403 15.36 -18.37 -18.17
N ASP A 404 16.12 -19.32 -18.70
CA ASP A 404 17.20 -19.99 -17.96
C ASP A 404 18.36 -19.05 -17.60
N HIS A 405 18.69 -18.09 -18.47
CA HIS A 405 19.83 -17.19 -18.27
C HIS A 405 19.64 -16.18 -17.12
N SER A 406 18.40 -15.87 -16.76
CA SER A 406 18.05 -14.87 -15.75
C SER A 406 17.20 -15.40 -14.61
N ARG A 407 16.88 -16.72 -14.60
CA ARG A 407 16.05 -17.29 -13.54
C ARG A 407 16.72 -17.19 -12.18
N VAL A 408 15.90 -17.14 -11.14
CA VAL A 408 16.38 -17.29 -9.76
C VAL A 408 16.69 -18.77 -9.51
N ILE A 409 17.92 -19.07 -9.11
CA ILE A 409 18.40 -20.42 -8.82
C ILE A 409 18.38 -20.61 -7.30
N MET A 410 17.57 -21.55 -6.79
CA MET A 410 17.53 -21.89 -5.36
C MET A 410 18.66 -22.87 -5.01
N LYS A 411 19.21 -22.77 -3.80
CA LYS A 411 20.26 -23.68 -3.34
C LYS A 411 19.71 -25.11 -3.18
N THR A 412 20.39 -26.08 -3.78
CA THR A 412 20.07 -27.50 -3.63
C THR A 412 20.54 -27.99 -2.27
N GLU A 413 19.64 -28.54 -1.45
CA GLU A 413 20.01 -29.13 -0.16
C GLU A 413 20.64 -30.53 -0.38
N LEU A 414 21.86 -30.74 0.16
CA LEU A 414 22.52 -32.05 0.12
C LEU A 414 21.61 -33.14 0.75
N GLY A 415 21.36 -34.22 0.01
CA GLY A 415 20.65 -35.40 0.52
C GLY A 415 19.15 -35.49 0.19
N ARG A 416 18.54 -34.47 -0.44
CA ARG A 416 17.15 -34.56 -0.94
C ARG A 416 17.12 -34.80 -2.45
N LEU A 417 16.98 -36.06 -2.86
CA LEU A 417 16.93 -36.53 -4.26
C LEU A 417 15.79 -35.96 -5.12
N ARG A 418 14.90 -35.11 -4.58
CA ARG A 418 13.67 -34.64 -5.27
C ARG A 418 13.40 -33.14 -5.20
N GLN A 419 14.28 -32.33 -4.61
CA GLN A 419 14.03 -30.89 -4.49
C GLN A 419 14.70 -30.17 -5.68
N THR A 420 13.88 -29.64 -6.60
CA THR A 420 14.40 -28.88 -7.74
C THR A 420 14.87 -27.49 -7.29
N ASP A 421 15.90 -26.97 -7.97
CA ASP A 421 16.45 -25.62 -7.82
C ASP A 421 15.55 -24.54 -8.46
N TYR A 422 14.39 -24.94 -8.96
CA TYR A 422 13.52 -24.16 -9.81
C TYR A 422 12.35 -23.51 -9.07
N ILE A 423 12.21 -22.21 -9.31
CA ILE A 423 11.04 -21.39 -9.03
C ILE A 423 10.78 -20.52 -10.26
N ASN A 424 9.51 -20.27 -10.60
CA ASN A 424 9.17 -19.39 -11.73
C ASN A 424 9.38 -17.92 -11.32
N ALA A 425 10.63 -17.48 -11.46
CA ALA A 425 11.09 -16.14 -11.14
C ALA A 425 12.33 -15.78 -11.96
N ASN A 426 12.47 -14.51 -12.37
CA ASN A 426 13.63 -13.97 -13.06
C ASN A 426 14.12 -12.70 -12.38
N TYR A 427 15.44 -12.49 -12.41
CA TYR A 427 16.02 -11.19 -12.09
C TYR A 427 15.69 -10.18 -13.18
N VAL A 428 15.36 -8.97 -12.76
CA VAL A 428 15.07 -7.83 -13.64
C VAL A 428 15.96 -6.67 -13.22
N ASP A 429 16.63 -6.08 -14.20
CA ASP A 429 17.48 -4.93 -14.00
C ASP A 429 16.63 -3.69 -13.72
N GLY A 430 17.13 -2.82 -12.84
CA GLY A 430 16.61 -1.48 -12.64
C GLY A 430 17.48 -0.45 -13.35
N TYR A 431 17.09 0.83 -13.24
CA TYR A 431 17.92 1.92 -13.73
C TYR A 431 19.28 1.93 -13.02
N ASN A 432 20.37 1.74 -13.78
CA ASN A 432 21.74 1.63 -13.30
C ASN A 432 21.98 0.58 -12.19
N LYS A 433 21.13 -0.45 -12.10
CA LYS A 433 21.26 -1.49 -11.09
C LYS A 433 20.91 -2.86 -11.67
N PRO A 434 21.89 -3.70 -12.00
CA PRO A 434 21.61 -5.05 -12.46
C PRO A 434 20.94 -5.87 -11.35
N LYS A 435 20.02 -6.76 -11.72
CA LYS A 435 19.27 -7.64 -10.82
C LYS A 435 18.60 -6.90 -9.65
N ALA A 436 18.13 -5.68 -9.88
CA ALA A 436 17.51 -4.86 -8.84
C ALA A 436 16.22 -5.48 -8.29
N TYR A 437 15.49 -6.21 -9.13
CA TYR A 437 14.20 -6.79 -8.79
C TYR A 437 14.16 -8.28 -9.12
N ILE A 438 13.24 -8.98 -8.46
CA ILE A 438 12.83 -10.34 -8.82
C ILE A 438 11.38 -10.28 -9.29
N ALA A 439 11.15 -10.54 -10.57
CA ALA A 439 9.81 -10.73 -11.11
C ALA A 439 9.44 -12.21 -10.96
N THR A 440 8.37 -12.49 -10.21
CA THR A 440 7.90 -13.86 -9.96
C THR A 440 6.39 -13.96 -10.06
N GLN A 441 5.90 -15.15 -10.42
CA GLN A 441 4.47 -15.42 -10.43
C GLN A 441 3.86 -15.34 -9.03
N GLY A 442 2.54 -15.12 -8.94
CA GLY A 442 1.80 -15.33 -7.70
C GLY A 442 1.96 -16.78 -7.21
N PRO A 443 2.47 -17.04 -6.00
CA PRO A 443 2.79 -18.40 -5.54
C PRO A 443 1.57 -19.32 -5.56
N LEU A 444 1.76 -20.56 -6.00
CA LEU A 444 0.80 -21.66 -5.90
C LEU A 444 0.93 -22.35 -4.53
N PRO A 445 -0.12 -23.03 -4.03
CA PRO A 445 -0.07 -23.72 -2.73
C PRO A 445 1.12 -24.67 -2.58
N GLN A 446 1.44 -25.44 -3.61
CA GLN A 446 2.59 -26.35 -3.64
C GLN A 446 3.95 -25.65 -3.75
N THR A 447 3.98 -24.35 -4.03
CA THR A 447 5.20 -23.53 -4.17
C THR A 447 5.38 -22.51 -3.06
N PHE A 448 4.51 -22.47 -2.03
CA PHE A 448 4.65 -21.51 -0.92
C PHE A 448 5.99 -21.66 -0.18
N SER A 449 6.41 -22.91 0.07
CA SER A 449 7.72 -23.18 0.67
C SER A 449 8.88 -22.72 -0.21
N ASP A 450 8.78 -22.91 -1.54
CA ASP A 450 9.81 -22.47 -2.49
C ASP A 450 9.89 -20.93 -2.53
N PHE A 451 8.74 -20.25 -2.50
CA PHE A 451 8.65 -18.79 -2.48
C PHE A 451 9.30 -18.19 -1.23
N TRP A 452 8.93 -18.65 -0.02
CA TRP A 452 9.54 -18.13 1.20
C TRP A 452 11.03 -18.50 1.33
N ARG A 453 11.43 -19.67 0.83
CA ARG A 453 12.85 -20.02 0.72
C ARG A 453 13.60 -19.06 -0.20
N MET A 454 13.03 -18.71 -1.37
CA MET A 454 13.62 -17.71 -2.27
C MET A 454 13.76 -16.35 -1.58
N VAL A 455 12.71 -15.88 -0.89
CA VAL A 455 12.75 -14.61 -0.13
C VAL A 455 13.88 -14.62 0.90
N TRP A 456 14.07 -15.72 1.62
CA TRP A 456 15.15 -15.88 2.60
C TRP A 456 16.53 -15.95 1.94
N GLU A 457 16.74 -16.84 0.96
CA GLU A 457 18.03 -17.04 0.30
C GLU A 457 18.52 -15.81 -0.47
N GLN A 458 17.60 -15.00 -1.00
CA GLN A 458 17.89 -13.77 -1.71
C GLN A 458 17.96 -12.54 -0.78
N ASN A 459 17.85 -12.74 0.54
CA ASN A 459 17.84 -11.68 1.55
C ASN A 459 16.86 -10.55 1.19
N THR A 460 15.64 -10.92 0.76
CA THR A 460 14.63 -9.97 0.31
C THR A 460 13.86 -9.40 1.49
N ASN A 461 13.92 -8.08 1.68
CA ASN A 461 13.22 -7.40 2.77
C ASN A 461 11.83 -6.87 2.39
N VAL A 462 11.54 -6.73 1.08
CA VAL A 462 10.31 -6.10 0.59
C VAL A 462 9.68 -6.98 -0.49
N ILE A 463 8.40 -7.34 -0.29
CA ILE A 463 7.59 -8.04 -1.28
C ILE A 463 6.52 -7.07 -1.77
N VAL A 464 6.51 -6.81 -3.08
CA VAL A 464 5.50 -5.94 -3.72
C VAL A 464 4.48 -6.80 -4.45
N MET A 465 3.31 -6.98 -3.85
CA MET A 465 2.20 -7.72 -4.45
C MET A 465 1.27 -6.77 -5.19
N ILE A 466 1.27 -6.84 -6.53
CA ILE A 466 0.54 -5.93 -7.43
C ILE A 466 -0.82 -6.48 -7.91
N THR A 467 -1.36 -7.51 -7.26
CA THR A 467 -2.64 -8.13 -7.63
C THR A 467 -3.46 -8.46 -6.38
N ASN A 468 -4.78 -8.54 -6.54
CA ASN A 468 -5.64 -9.10 -5.51
C ASN A 468 -5.60 -10.64 -5.58
N LEU A 469 -6.05 -11.32 -4.52
CA LEU A 469 -6.18 -12.78 -4.54
C LEU A 469 -7.20 -13.25 -5.60
N MET A 470 -8.28 -12.47 -5.78
CA MET A 470 -9.31 -12.70 -6.79
C MET A 470 -9.67 -11.41 -7.52
N GLU A 471 -9.85 -11.52 -8.83
CA GLU A 471 -10.30 -10.43 -9.71
C GLU A 471 -11.39 -10.95 -10.65
N LYS A 472 -12.55 -10.28 -10.68
CA LYS A 472 -13.71 -10.69 -11.52
C LYS A 472 -14.08 -12.18 -11.36
N GLY A 473 -13.98 -12.70 -10.13
CA GLY A 473 -14.27 -14.10 -9.81
C GLY A 473 -13.19 -15.12 -10.21
N ARG A 474 -12.05 -14.68 -10.77
CA ARG A 474 -10.92 -15.55 -11.09
C ARG A 474 -9.82 -15.41 -10.04
N ARG A 475 -9.30 -16.53 -9.55
CA ARG A 475 -8.14 -16.57 -8.65
C ARG A 475 -6.88 -16.16 -9.42
N LYS A 476 -6.22 -15.08 -8.96
CA LYS A 476 -5.00 -14.54 -9.55
C LYS A 476 -3.76 -14.93 -8.77
N CYS A 477 -3.88 -14.96 -7.45
CA CYS A 477 -2.85 -15.40 -6.53
C CYS A 477 -3.50 -16.16 -5.37
N ASP A 478 -2.78 -17.13 -4.82
CA ASP A 478 -3.16 -17.77 -3.58
C ASP A 478 -2.55 -17.00 -2.41
N GLN A 479 -3.18 -17.08 -1.24
CA GLN A 479 -2.67 -16.44 -0.03
C GLN A 479 -1.49 -17.26 0.49
N TYR A 480 -0.28 -16.74 0.35
CA TYR A 480 0.97 -17.38 0.77
C TYR A 480 1.45 -16.92 2.15
N TRP A 481 0.62 -16.22 2.91
CA TRP A 481 0.95 -15.67 4.23
C TRP A 481 -0.13 -16.03 5.26
N PRO A 482 0.22 -16.11 6.55
CA PRO A 482 -0.74 -16.44 7.60
C PRO A 482 -1.83 -15.37 7.73
N SER A 483 -3.07 -15.80 7.97
CA SER A 483 -4.18 -14.87 8.20
C SER A 483 -4.07 -14.16 9.55
N ASP A 484 -3.58 -14.88 10.56
CA ASP A 484 -3.23 -14.36 11.88
C ASP A 484 -2.12 -15.24 12.50
N GLY A 485 -1.37 -14.70 13.45
CA GLY A 485 -0.33 -15.44 14.17
C GLY A 485 0.84 -15.89 13.29
N GLN A 486 1.13 -17.19 13.28
CA GLN A 486 2.28 -17.78 12.59
C GLN A 486 1.91 -19.05 11.83
N GLU A 487 2.49 -19.23 10.65
CA GLU A 487 2.39 -20.44 9.84
C GLU A 487 3.78 -20.90 9.37
N THR A 488 3.92 -22.20 9.13
CA THR A 488 5.18 -22.80 8.69
C THR A 488 5.05 -23.28 7.25
N TYR A 489 5.94 -22.79 6.38
CA TYR A 489 6.06 -23.17 4.97
C TYR A 489 7.40 -23.87 4.75
N GLY A 490 7.40 -25.20 4.78
CA GLY A 490 8.61 -26.01 4.74
C GLY A 490 9.48 -25.77 5.97
N ASN A 491 10.69 -25.24 5.78
CA ASN A 491 11.61 -24.89 6.88
C ASN A 491 11.44 -23.45 7.36
N MET A 492 10.61 -22.65 6.70
CA MET A 492 10.40 -21.23 7.03
C MET A 492 9.17 -21.07 7.94
N GLN A 493 9.37 -20.50 9.11
CA GLN A 493 8.29 -20.02 9.95
C GLN A 493 8.06 -18.53 9.65
N VAL A 494 6.83 -18.21 9.26
CA VAL A 494 6.40 -16.86 8.90
C VAL A 494 5.38 -16.41 9.94
N LYS A 495 5.71 -15.37 10.70
CA LYS A 495 4.81 -14.77 11.69
C LYS A 495 4.34 -13.41 11.21
N LEU A 496 3.03 -13.21 11.14
CA LEU A 496 2.44 -11.90 10.90
C LEU A 496 2.56 -11.06 12.18
N ILE A 497 3.28 -9.94 12.09
CA ILE A 497 3.45 -9.01 13.22
C ILE A 497 2.32 -7.98 13.20
N THR A 498 2.11 -7.35 12.05
CA THR A 498 1.05 -6.35 11.92
C THR A 498 0.55 -6.25 10.49
N THR A 499 -0.71 -5.88 10.36
CA THR A 499 -1.35 -5.55 9.08
C THR A 499 -1.86 -4.12 9.15
N VAL A 500 -1.40 -3.31 8.20
CA VAL A 500 -1.70 -1.89 8.13
C VAL A 500 -2.42 -1.64 6.81
N PRO A 501 -3.76 -1.67 6.80
CA PRO A 501 -4.54 -1.38 5.61
C PRO A 501 -4.42 0.10 5.22
N ARG A 502 -4.38 0.36 3.91
CA ARG A 502 -4.46 1.68 3.28
C ARG A 502 -5.53 1.64 2.19
N ALA A 503 -5.86 2.79 1.62
CA ALA A 503 -6.92 2.90 0.62
C ALA A 503 -6.66 2.05 -0.65
N HIS A 504 -5.40 1.97 -1.10
CA HIS A 504 -5.04 1.31 -2.36
C HIS A 504 -4.09 0.12 -2.21
N TYR A 505 -3.54 -0.10 -1.01
CA TYR A 505 -2.59 -1.17 -0.74
C TYR A 505 -2.70 -1.60 0.73
N THR A 506 -2.09 -2.72 1.07
CA THR A 506 -2.00 -3.18 2.47
C THR A 506 -0.54 -3.49 2.77
N VAL A 507 -0.02 -2.91 3.85
CA VAL A 507 1.33 -3.23 4.33
C VAL A 507 1.21 -4.33 5.38
N ARG A 508 1.94 -5.42 5.19
CA ARG A 508 2.05 -6.49 6.20
C ARG A 508 3.51 -6.60 6.61
N ILE A 509 3.75 -6.64 7.90
CA ILE A 509 5.09 -6.85 8.46
C ILE A 509 5.17 -8.27 8.96
N PHE A 510 6.17 -9.02 8.47
CA PHE A 510 6.40 -10.41 8.82
C PHE A 510 7.73 -10.56 9.55
N SER A 511 7.76 -11.47 10.53
CA SER A 511 8.99 -12.05 11.06
C SER A 511 9.22 -13.39 10.38
N LEU A 512 10.39 -13.55 9.76
CA LEU A 512 10.83 -14.81 9.16
C LEU A 512 11.82 -15.51 10.08
N ARG A 513 11.69 -16.82 10.20
CA ARG A 513 12.64 -17.65 10.94
C ARG A 513 12.85 -18.99 10.23
N ASN A 514 14.10 -19.34 9.97
CA ASN A 514 14.46 -20.63 9.41
C ASN A 514 14.66 -21.67 10.54
N MET A 515 13.82 -22.71 10.57
CA MET A 515 13.90 -23.74 11.59
C MET A 515 15.10 -24.68 11.42
N LYS A 516 15.66 -24.78 10.21
CA LYS A 516 16.91 -25.52 10.00
C LYS A 516 18.09 -24.80 10.67
N ASP A 517 18.10 -23.48 10.61
CA ASP A 517 19.11 -22.67 11.29
C ASP A 517 18.98 -22.84 12.82
N GLN A 518 17.78 -23.09 13.36
CA GLN A 518 17.64 -23.47 14.78
C GLN A 518 18.29 -24.82 15.09
N TYR A 519 18.15 -25.81 14.21
CA TYR A 519 18.80 -27.11 14.39
C TYR A 519 20.33 -26.99 14.29
N ILE A 520 20.83 -26.22 13.33
CA ILE A 520 22.25 -25.90 13.20
C ILE A 520 22.71 -25.16 14.47
N PHE A 521 21.97 -24.15 14.91
CA PHE A 521 22.25 -23.39 16.12
C PHE A 521 22.34 -24.29 17.36
N ILE A 522 21.43 -25.27 17.53
CA ILE A 522 21.54 -26.25 18.63
C ILE A 522 22.88 -26.98 18.57
N HIS A 523 23.32 -27.39 17.38
CA HIS A 523 24.60 -28.07 17.20
C HIS A 523 25.80 -27.13 17.35
N GLU A 524 25.68 -25.86 16.96
CA GLU A 524 26.68 -24.83 17.18
C GLU A 524 26.82 -24.51 18.66
N VAL A 525 25.73 -24.41 19.42
CA VAL A 525 25.73 -24.24 20.88
C VAL A 525 26.36 -25.45 21.56
N LEU A 526 26.02 -26.68 21.13
CA LEU A 526 26.65 -27.90 21.64
C LEU A 526 28.15 -27.95 21.31
N LYS A 527 28.53 -27.56 20.08
CA LYS A 527 29.92 -27.44 19.65
C LYS A 527 30.65 -26.40 20.49
N GLU A 528 30.09 -25.21 20.69
CA GLU A 528 30.63 -24.15 21.54
C GLU A 528 30.82 -24.63 22.98
N TYR A 529 29.80 -25.28 23.56
CA TYR A 529 29.88 -25.86 24.91
C TYR A 529 31.00 -26.89 25.04
N LEU A 530 31.15 -27.80 24.06
CA LEU A 530 32.23 -28.79 24.04
C LEU A 530 33.60 -28.15 23.80
N LEU A 531 33.68 -27.10 22.97
CA LEU A 531 34.90 -26.37 22.65
C LEU A 531 35.40 -25.54 23.83
N ALA A 532 34.49 -24.86 24.53
CA ALA A 532 34.75 -24.05 25.71
C ALA A 532 34.98 -24.91 26.98
N ASN A 533 34.87 -26.23 26.87
CA ASN A 533 35.02 -27.19 27.97
C ASN A 533 34.00 -26.97 29.09
N GLY A 534 32.75 -26.64 28.72
CA GLY A 534 31.64 -26.43 29.64
C GLY A 534 31.22 -24.97 29.78
N VAL A 535 30.70 -24.63 30.97
CA VAL A 535 30.15 -23.32 31.30
C VAL A 535 31.29 -22.35 31.64
N THR A 536 31.33 -21.20 30.96
CA THR A 536 32.31 -20.11 31.20
C THR A 536 31.83 -19.08 32.22
N GLU A 537 30.66 -19.32 32.83
CA GLU A 537 30.15 -18.53 33.94
C GLU A 537 30.90 -18.80 35.24
N VAL A 538 31.31 -17.69 35.88
CA VAL A 538 32.06 -17.71 37.13
C VAL A 538 31.35 -16.83 38.13
N ARG A 539 31.05 -17.39 39.29
CA ARG A 539 30.51 -16.65 40.42
C ARG A 539 31.63 -15.84 41.07
N GLU A 540 31.28 -14.70 41.67
CA GLU A 540 32.24 -13.79 42.30
C GLU A 540 33.17 -14.48 43.31
N ASP A 541 32.63 -15.44 44.08
CA ASP A 541 33.35 -16.21 45.09
C ASP A 541 34.37 -17.20 44.52
N SER A 542 34.36 -17.45 43.21
CA SER A 542 35.22 -18.45 42.53
C SER A 542 36.15 -17.85 41.46
N ILE A 543 36.28 -16.52 41.41
CA ILE A 543 37.08 -15.83 40.38
C ILE A 543 38.57 -16.20 40.47
N GLU A 544 39.15 -16.18 41.66
CA GLU A 544 40.59 -16.47 41.85
C GLU A 544 40.94 -17.91 41.41
N ASP A 545 40.12 -18.88 41.83
CA ASP A 545 40.25 -20.28 41.43
C ASP A 545 40.01 -20.48 39.92
N HIS A 546 39.25 -19.59 39.28
CA HIS A 546 39.04 -19.63 37.83
C HIS A 546 40.25 -19.07 37.07
N LEU A 547 40.82 -17.95 37.52
CA LEU A 547 42.02 -17.37 36.90
C LEU A 547 43.19 -18.36 36.93
N GLN A 548 43.41 -19.04 38.06
CA GLN A 548 44.44 -20.08 38.16
C GLN A 548 44.17 -21.27 37.23
N ARG A 549 42.91 -21.61 36.97
CA ARG A 549 42.55 -22.64 35.98
C ARG A 549 42.84 -22.17 34.56
N LEU A 550 42.55 -20.91 34.23
CA LEU A 550 42.76 -20.36 32.89
C LEU A 550 44.23 -20.40 32.45
N GLU A 551 45.17 -20.31 33.38
CA GLU A 551 46.61 -20.39 33.12
C GLU A 551 47.13 -21.83 32.92
N GLN A 552 46.34 -22.84 33.27
CA GLN A 552 46.73 -24.25 33.11
C GLN A 552 46.68 -24.70 31.64
N PRO A 553 47.55 -25.64 31.23
CA PRO A 553 47.53 -26.20 29.88
C PRO A 553 46.24 -27.01 29.65
N ALA A 554 45.63 -26.79 28.49
CA ALA A 554 44.35 -27.41 28.14
C ALA A 554 44.54 -28.76 27.43
N ASP A 555 44.50 -29.87 28.17
CA ASP A 555 44.47 -31.21 27.56
C ASP A 555 43.04 -31.58 27.12
N SER A 556 42.85 -31.90 25.83
CA SER A 556 41.56 -32.35 25.30
C SER A 556 41.69 -33.57 24.39
N LEU A 557 40.84 -34.56 24.64
CA LEU A 557 40.73 -35.80 23.86
C LEU A 557 40.08 -35.61 22.48
N ILE A 558 39.42 -34.48 22.21
CA ILE A 558 38.52 -34.32 21.04
C ILE A 558 39.15 -33.49 19.92
N LEU A 559 40.12 -32.61 20.20
CA LEU A 559 40.69 -31.70 19.20
C LEU A 559 42.20 -31.57 19.33
N THR A 560 42.92 -32.32 18.50
CA THR A 560 44.38 -32.26 18.36
C THR A 560 44.89 -30.94 17.75
N LYS A 561 44.01 -30.16 17.09
CA LYS A 561 44.37 -28.90 16.40
C LYS A 561 44.64 -27.72 17.34
N PHE A 562 44.06 -27.72 18.54
CA PHE A 562 44.12 -26.59 19.50
C PHE A 562 45.02 -26.87 20.72
N THR A 563 45.96 -27.81 20.59
CA THR A 563 46.67 -28.48 21.71
C THR A 563 47.85 -27.72 22.30
N LYS A 564 48.10 -26.47 21.91
CA LYS A 564 49.29 -25.72 22.38
C LYS A 564 48.88 -24.33 22.88
N GLY A 565 48.58 -24.24 24.18
CA GLY A 565 48.26 -22.97 24.84
C GLY A 565 47.65 -23.17 26.23
N SER A 566 47.54 -22.07 26.98
CA SER A 566 46.74 -22.01 28.22
C SER A 566 45.24 -22.13 27.90
N MET A 567 44.41 -22.42 28.91
CA MET A 567 42.95 -22.39 28.72
C MET A 567 42.43 -20.99 28.31
N LEU A 568 43.11 -19.91 28.73
CA LEU A 568 42.82 -18.55 28.29
C LEU A 568 43.06 -18.36 26.78
N ASP A 569 44.21 -18.80 26.27
CA ASP A 569 44.57 -18.70 24.85
C ASP A 569 43.53 -19.42 23.97
N ARG A 570 43.05 -20.57 24.46
CA ARG A 570 42.02 -21.34 23.77
C ARG A 570 40.68 -20.60 23.72
N GLN A 571 40.24 -20.02 24.84
CA GLN A 571 38.99 -19.24 24.86
C GLN A 571 39.09 -18.02 23.94
N TYR A 572 40.23 -17.32 23.94
CA TYR A 572 40.49 -16.20 23.03
C TYR A 572 40.48 -16.65 21.56
N GLN A 573 41.13 -17.77 21.25
CA GLN A 573 41.17 -18.29 19.88
C GLN A 573 39.78 -18.65 19.35
N LEU A 574 38.90 -19.23 20.19
CA LEU A 574 37.51 -19.51 19.84
C LEU A 574 36.72 -18.24 19.49
N LEU A 575 36.95 -17.13 20.20
CA LEU A 575 36.33 -15.84 19.91
C LEU A 575 36.80 -15.26 18.56
N THR A 576 38.06 -15.52 18.18
CA THR A 576 38.66 -14.99 16.94
C THR A 576 38.43 -15.85 15.70
N GLU A 577 37.88 -17.07 15.83
CA GLU A 577 37.65 -17.97 14.69
C GLU A 577 36.45 -17.53 13.83
N TYR A 578 35.56 -16.69 14.37
CA TYR A 578 34.40 -16.20 13.62
C TYR A 578 34.80 -15.24 12.50
N THR A 579 34.45 -15.59 11.26
CA THR A 579 34.59 -14.72 10.10
C THR A 579 33.23 -14.50 9.43
N PRO A 580 32.75 -13.25 9.33
CA PRO A 580 31.50 -12.95 8.62
C PRO A 580 31.63 -13.30 7.13
N ASN A 581 30.52 -13.67 6.49
CA ASN A 581 30.52 -13.95 5.06
C ASN A 581 30.50 -12.66 4.23
N GLU A 582 30.83 -12.74 2.94
CA GLU A 582 30.88 -11.56 2.05
C GLU A 582 29.53 -10.85 1.89
N MET A 583 28.42 -11.61 2.00
CA MET A 583 27.06 -11.07 1.92
C MET A 583 26.72 -10.21 3.15
N ASP A 584 27.19 -10.60 4.33
CA ASP A 584 27.05 -9.88 5.59
C ASP A 584 27.83 -8.57 5.57
N LEU A 585 28.85 -8.45 4.73
CA LEU A 585 29.68 -7.24 4.58
C LEU A 585 29.34 -6.42 3.33
N SER A 586 28.33 -6.82 2.57
CA SER A 586 28.06 -6.25 1.24
C SER A 586 27.82 -4.73 1.21
N ALA A 587 27.28 -4.12 2.28
CA ALA A 587 27.14 -2.66 2.33
C ALA A 587 28.49 -1.95 2.56
N ALA A 588 29.35 -2.53 3.40
CA ALA A 588 30.67 -1.99 3.72
C ALA A 588 31.65 -2.16 2.55
N LEU A 589 31.50 -3.25 1.78
CA LEU A 589 32.34 -3.57 0.62
C LEU A 589 31.93 -2.85 -0.67
N LYS A 590 30.82 -2.09 -0.68
CA LYS A 590 30.43 -1.28 -1.85
C LYS A 590 31.57 -0.32 -2.23
N PRO A 591 31.91 -0.15 -3.53
CA PRO A 591 32.98 0.73 -3.95
C PRO A 591 32.89 2.15 -3.37
N VAL A 592 31.69 2.73 -3.33
CA VAL A 592 31.43 4.08 -2.77
C VAL A 592 31.61 4.18 -1.25
N ASN A 593 31.61 3.05 -0.54
CA ASN A 593 31.71 2.99 0.92
C ASN A 593 33.09 2.52 1.40
N GLN A 594 33.95 2.02 0.52
CA GLN A 594 35.27 1.51 0.89
C GLN A 594 36.15 2.60 1.51
N GLU A 595 36.12 3.80 0.95
CA GLU A 595 36.87 4.97 1.46
C GLU A 595 36.33 5.48 2.81
N LYS A 596 35.09 5.14 3.16
CA LYS A 596 34.50 5.49 4.47
C LYS A 596 34.99 4.58 5.61
N ASN A 597 35.74 3.53 5.31
CA ASN A 597 36.28 2.59 6.29
C ASN A 597 37.75 2.91 6.56
N ARG A 598 38.10 3.20 7.82
CA ARG A 598 39.50 3.45 8.20
C ARG A 598 40.37 2.20 8.01
N VAL A 599 39.85 1.04 8.40
CA VAL A 599 40.54 -0.24 8.31
C VAL A 599 39.70 -1.22 7.50
N GLY A 600 40.24 -1.72 6.38
CA GLY A 600 39.52 -2.63 5.49
C GLY A 600 39.17 -4.00 6.09
N SER A 601 39.81 -4.39 7.19
CA SER A 601 39.51 -5.63 7.93
C SER A 601 38.47 -5.45 9.04
N ILE A 602 38.11 -4.21 9.41
CA ILE A 602 37.17 -3.91 10.49
C ILE A 602 35.93 -3.25 9.87
N LEU A 603 34.94 -4.09 9.53
CA LEU A 603 33.75 -3.68 8.82
C LEU A 603 32.49 -4.05 9.61
N PRO A 604 31.44 -3.22 9.58
CA PRO A 604 30.20 -3.53 10.28
C PRO A 604 29.41 -4.57 9.50
N VAL A 605 28.88 -5.57 10.22
CA VAL A 605 27.96 -6.55 9.63
C VAL A 605 26.61 -5.91 9.33
N ASN A 606 26.05 -6.20 8.16
CA ASN A 606 24.81 -5.64 7.64
C ASN A 606 23.62 -5.75 8.62
N MET A 607 23.55 -6.84 9.38
CA MET A 607 22.46 -7.08 10.32
C MET A 607 22.46 -6.10 11.51
N LYS A 608 23.62 -5.54 11.88
CA LYS A 608 23.78 -4.69 13.07
C LYS A 608 24.33 -3.30 12.76
N ARG A 609 24.67 -3.01 11.50
CA ARG A 609 25.18 -1.69 11.10
C ARG A 609 24.17 -0.57 11.43
N VAL A 610 24.70 0.59 11.79
CA VAL A 610 23.85 1.78 11.96
C VAL A 610 23.48 2.33 10.58
N LEU A 611 22.19 2.56 10.38
CA LEU A 611 21.63 3.13 9.15
C LEU A 611 21.46 4.64 9.30
N LEU A 612 22.00 5.41 8.37
CA LEU A 612 21.78 6.85 8.28
C LEU A 612 20.62 7.17 7.32
N PRO A 613 19.90 8.29 7.54
CA PRO A 613 18.94 8.79 6.55
C PRO A 613 19.63 9.02 5.20
N ALA A 614 19.15 8.34 4.16
CA ALA A 614 19.72 8.43 2.82
C ALA A 614 19.49 9.82 2.20
N ARG A 615 20.54 10.42 1.64
CA ARG A 615 20.45 11.67 0.87
C ARG A 615 19.98 11.35 -0.56
N PRO A 616 18.94 12.03 -1.08
CA PRO A 616 18.49 11.83 -2.46
C PRO A 616 19.61 12.04 -3.46
N GLY A 617 19.86 11.06 -4.33
CA GLY A 617 20.86 11.14 -5.39
C GLY A 617 22.31 10.86 -4.98
N VAL A 618 22.59 10.60 -3.70
CA VAL A 618 23.94 10.27 -3.21
C VAL A 618 23.99 8.81 -2.76
N ASP A 619 24.56 7.92 -3.60
CA ASP A 619 24.74 6.52 -3.26
C ASP A 619 25.75 6.36 -2.10
N GLY A 620 25.53 5.40 -1.21
CA GLY A 620 26.34 5.20 0.00
C GLY A 620 26.14 6.26 1.10
N SER A 621 25.21 7.19 0.94
CA SER A 621 24.89 8.20 1.98
C SER A 621 24.18 7.62 3.21
N ASP A 622 23.67 6.38 3.14
CA ASP A 622 23.06 5.65 4.25
C ASP A 622 24.08 4.87 5.10
N TYR A 623 25.37 4.95 4.75
CA TYR A 623 26.44 4.14 5.32
C TYR A 623 27.43 4.95 6.15
N ILE A 624 27.75 4.39 7.32
CA ILE A 624 28.86 4.78 8.20
C ILE A 624 29.40 3.51 8.87
N ASN A 625 30.72 3.44 9.08
CA ASN A 625 31.34 2.29 9.77
C ASN A 625 31.00 2.32 11.27
N SER A 626 29.87 1.72 11.61
CA SER A 626 29.37 1.62 12.99
C SER A 626 28.39 0.46 13.13
N THR A 627 28.32 -0.10 14.33
CA THR A 627 27.46 -1.23 14.66
C THR A 627 26.75 -1.00 16.00
N PHE A 628 25.51 -1.48 16.10
CA PHE A 628 24.81 -1.57 17.37
C PHE A 628 25.33 -2.73 18.18
N LEU A 629 25.78 -2.44 19.39
CA LEU A 629 26.18 -3.42 20.39
C LEU A 629 25.10 -3.55 21.46
N GLN A 630 24.81 -4.79 21.81
CA GLN A 630 23.93 -5.12 22.92
C GLN A 630 24.63 -4.81 24.24
N GLY A 631 23.92 -4.13 25.14
CA GLY A 631 24.37 -3.94 26.51
C GLY A 631 23.72 -4.94 27.48
N TYR A 632 23.91 -4.71 28.78
CA TYR A 632 23.44 -5.63 29.81
C TYR A 632 21.90 -5.67 29.91
N LYS A 633 21.24 -4.52 29.72
CA LYS A 633 19.77 -4.41 29.87
C LYS A 633 19.04 -4.25 28.55
N LYS A 634 19.71 -3.75 27.50
CA LYS A 634 19.07 -3.41 26.22
C LYS A 634 19.83 -4.04 25.04
N SER A 635 19.09 -4.49 24.03
CA SER A 635 19.62 -5.16 22.83
C SER A 635 20.36 -4.23 21.85
N SER A 636 20.24 -2.92 22.01
CA SER A 636 20.94 -1.89 21.21
C SER A 636 21.24 -0.71 22.13
N GLU A 637 22.09 -0.97 23.11
CA GLU A 637 22.43 -0.01 24.16
C GLU A 637 23.57 0.91 23.74
N PHE A 638 24.53 0.37 22.99
CA PHE A 638 25.72 1.09 22.57
C PHE A 638 25.82 1.13 21.04
N ILE A 639 26.43 2.21 20.54
CA ILE A 639 26.91 2.31 19.17
C ILE A 639 28.43 2.25 19.25
N VAL A 640 29.02 1.27 18.58
CA VAL A 640 30.48 1.16 18.43
C VAL A 640 30.82 1.60 17.03
N THR A 641 31.69 2.61 16.91
CA THR A 641 32.08 3.19 15.63
C THR A 641 33.57 3.47 15.60
N GLN A 642 34.15 3.50 14.40
CA GLN A 642 35.54 3.92 14.21
C GLN A 642 35.71 5.41 14.57
N HIS A 643 36.95 5.82 14.84
CA HIS A 643 37.26 7.25 14.95
C HIS A 643 36.96 7.95 13.62
N PRO A 644 36.17 9.04 13.61
CA PRO A 644 35.78 9.74 12.38
C PRO A 644 36.99 10.11 11.53
N THR A 645 36.88 9.96 10.21
CA THR A 645 37.82 10.49 9.23
C THR A 645 37.35 11.87 8.76
N GLU A 646 38.20 12.62 8.04
CA GLU A 646 37.79 13.92 7.48
C GLU A 646 36.54 13.81 6.60
N ASP A 647 36.46 12.75 5.79
CA ASP A 647 35.32 12.48 4.90
C ASP A 647 34.06 11.96 5.62
N THR A 648 34.20 11.40 6.82
CA THR A 648 33.07 10.79 7.57
C THR A 648 32.64 11.59 8.79
N MET A 649 33.29 12.74 9.07
CA MET A 649 32.95 13.60 10.20
C MET A 649 31.51 14.13 10.13
N GLU A 650 31.03 14.51 8.94
CA GLU A 650 29.64 14.94 8.75
C GLU A 650 28.66 13.78 9.00
N ASP A 651 28.97 12.60 8.47
CA ASP A 651 28.17 11.37 8.64
C ASP A 651 28.10 10.96 10.12
N PHE A 652 29.19 11.15 10.88
CA PHE A 652 29.26 10.87 12.32
C PHE A 652 28.32 11.76 13.13
N TRP A 653 28.36 13.08 12.94
CA TRP A 653 27.47 13.99 13.69
C TRP A 653 26.00 13.81 13.29
N ARG A 654 25.75 13.46 12.02
CA ARG A 654 24.41 13.07 11.56
C ARG A 654 23.92 11.79 12.26
N MET A 655 24.80 10.82 12.48
CA MET A 655 24.50 9.62 13.26
C MET A 655 24.12 9.96 14.70
N VAL A 656 24.93 10.78 15.37
CA VAL A 656 24.71 11.19 16.77
C VAL A 656 23.35 11.88 16.93
N TRP A 657 23.01 12.77 15.99
CA TRP A 657 21.71 13.45 15.95
C TRP A 657 20.55 12.48 15.71
N ASP A 658 20.61 11.69 14.63
CA ASP A 658 19.52 10.78 14.23
C ASP A 658 19.25 9.70 15.29
N LYS A 659 20.30 9.22 15.96
CA LYS A 659 20.18 8.19 17.01
C LYS A 659 20.01 8.76 18.41
N ASN A 660 19.92 10.09 18.55
CA ASN A 660 19.78 10.79 19.83
C ASN A 660 20.76 10.27 20.89
N SER A 661 22.05 10.28 20.57
CA SER A 661 23.12 9.78 21.44
C SER A 661 23.72 10.92 22.26
N PRO A 662 23.38 11.05 23.56
CA PRO A 662 23.76 12.20 24.37
C PRO A 662 25.19 12.11 24.94
N VAL A 663 25.83 10.94 24.86
CA VAL A 663 27.17 10.71 25.41
C VAL A 663 28.03 10.04 24.35
N ILE A 664 29.19 10.62 24.10
CA ILE A 664 30.23 10.08 23.23
C ILE A 664 31.45 9.79 24.11
N VAL A 665 31.94 8.56 24.05
CA VAL A 665 33.15 8.15 24.76
C VAL A 665 34.26 7.96 23.74
N VAL A 666 35.34 8.72 23.85
CA VAL A 666 36.49 8.61 22.96
C VAL A 666 37.62 7.89 23.70
N LEU A 667 38.06 6.79 23.12
CA LEU A 667 39.12 5.94 23.65
C LEU A 667 40.44 6.08 22.90
N SER A 668 40.46 6.86 21.82
CA SER A 668 41.67 7.16 21.05
C SER A 668 42.53 8.20 21.77
N ASP A 669 43.84 8.06 21.62
CA ASP A 669 44.79 9.10 22.00
C ASP A 669 44.88 10.15 20.89
N PHE A 670 44.88 11.43 21.27
CA PHE A 670 44.90 12.56 20.35
C PHE A 670 46.32 13.06 20.03
N ASP A 671 47.34 12.44 20.62
CA ASP A 671 48.75 12.75 20.37
C ASP A 671 49.29 12.22 19.02
N ASP A 672 48.47 11.47 18.26
CA ASP A 672 48.82 10.86 16.97
C ASP A 672 48.17 11.62 15.79
N GLU A 673 48.91 11.90 14.71
CA GLU A 673 48.40 12.62 13.51
C GLU A 673 47.20 11.90 12.86
N GLU A 674 47.02 10.62 13.17
CA GLU A 674 45.96 9.74 12.67
C GLU A 674 44.57 9.99 13.32
N TYR A 675 44.52 10.55 14.53
CA TYR A 675 43.30 10.73 15.33
C TYR A 675 42.99 12.20 15.61
N LYS A 676 42.56 12.93 14.58
CA LYS A 676 42.22 14.35 14.68
C LYS A 676 40.97 14.60 15.51
N GLU A 677 40.91 15.78 16.13
CA GLU A 677 39.69 16.31 16.75
C GLU A 677 38.58 16.47 15.70
N PHE A 678 37.40 15.93 15.99
CA PHE A 678 36.24 15.95 15.08
C PHE A 678 35.16 16.96 15.53
N TRP A 679 35.54 17.90 16.40
CA TRP A 679 34.67 18.93 16.97
C TRP A 679 35.24 20.33 16.71
N PRO A 680 34.42 21.40 16.80
CA PRO A 680 34.92 22.76 16.60
C PRO A 680 35.91 23.18 17.70
N PRO A 681 36.94 23.96 17.36
CA PRO A 681 37.73 24.70 18.35
C PRO A 681 36.86 25.59 19.26
N LYS A 682 37.33 25.87 20.47
CA LYS A 682 36.65 26.77 21.43
C LYS A 682 36.26 28.10 20.76
N GLY A 683 35.01 28.52 20.94
CA GLY A 683 34.47 29.76 20.37
C GLY A 683 34.10 29.71 18.89
N SER A 684 34.24 28.55 18.23
CA SER A 684 33.82 28.33 16.84
C SER A 684 32.62 27.39 16.73
N SER A 685 31.99 27.34 15.56
CA SER A 685 30.88 26.43 15.29
C SER A 685 31.01 25.81 13.91
N ILE A 686 30.61 24.54 13.79
CA ILE A 686 30.58 23.81 12.53
C ILE A 686 29.12 23.62 12.11
N GLU A 687 28.83 23.87 10.85
CA GLU A 687 27.55 23.51 10.23
C GLU A 687 27.62 22.07 9.72
N VAL A 688 26.62 21.27 10.07
CA VAL A 688 26.52 19.84 9.75
C VAL A 688 25.27 19.61 8.91
N ASP A 689 25.33 18.63 8.00
CA ASP A 689 24.24 18.25 7.11
C ASP A 689 23.81 19.38 6.18
N SER A 690 24.79 19.96 5.46
CA SER A 690 24.57 21.10 4.55
C SER A 690 23.87 22.30 5.21
N GLY A 691 24.13 22.56 6.49
CA GLY A 691 23.53 23.68 7.23
C GLY A 691 22.18 23.37 7.88
N ASN A 692 21.85 22.10 8.13
CA ASN A 692 20.63 21.73 8.87
C ASN A 692 20.81 21.83 10.39
N PHE A 693 22.01 21.55 10.90
CA PHE A 693 22.32 21.62 12.33
C PHE A 693 23.66 22.33 12.57
N ARG A 694 23.76 23.01 13.70
CA ARG A 694 24.96 23.73 14.15
C ARG A 694 25.51 23.04 15.39
N LEU A 695 26.79 22.71 15.36
CA LEU A 695 27.55 22.20 16.49
C LEU A 695 28.31 23.35 17.16
N VAL A 696 28.07 23.56 18.46
CA VAL A 696 28.72 24.60 19.25
C VAL A 696 29.29 23.98 20.52
N MET A 697 30.56 24.26 20.82
CA MET A 697 31.18 23.90 22.11
C MET A 697 30.74 24.90 23.18
N LYS A 698 30.38 24.41 24.36
CA LYS A 698 30.05 25.25 25.52
C LYS A 698 31.33 25.74 26.21
N ASP A 699 31.34 27.00 26.65
CA ASP A 699 32.55 27.67 27.16
C ASP A 699 33.01 27.22 28.57
N GLU A 700 32.14 26.58 29.37
CA GLU A 700 32.44 26.17 30.75
C GLU A 700 32.64 24.64 30.88
N PRO A 701 33.72 24.16 31.52
CA PRO A 701 33.90 22.73 31.81
C PRO A 701 32.90 22.25 32.88
N ALA A 702 32.38 21.03 32.72
CA ALA A 702 31.33 20.48 33.57
C ALA A 702 31.75 20.18 35.03
N SER A 703 33.05 19.93 35.29
CA SER A 703 33.62 19.90 36.65
C SER A 703 35.14 20.00 36.65
N GLU A 704 35.72 20.75 37.61
CA GLU A 704 37.17 20.84 37.84
C GLU A 704 37.73 19.56 38.52
N ASP A 705 36.91 18.83 39.27
CA ASP A 705 37.31 17.63 40.06
C ASP A 705 37.72 16.40 39.22
N LEU A 706 37.32 16.32 37.94
CA LEU A 706 37.60 15.16 37.09
C LEU A 706 38.88 15.30 36.24
N GLN A 707 39.39 16.52 36.06
CA GLN A 707 40.64 16.76 35.34
C GLN A 707 41.86 16.17 36.08
N GLU A 708 41.83 16.11 37.42
CA GLU A 708 42.89 15.47 38.22
C GLU A 708 43.02 13.95 37.97
N LYS A 709 42.01 13.30 37.38
CA LYS A 709 42.01 11.86 37.07
C LYS A 709 42.29 11.51 35.61
N GLY A 710 42.70 12.49 34.79
CA GLY A 710 43.01 12.27 33.37
C GLY A 710 41.78 12.09 32.47
N ILE A 711 40.60 12.54 32.92
CA ILE A 711 39.35 12.50 32.15
C ILE A 711 38.91 13.95 31.86
N SER A 712 38.77 14.28 30.58
CA SER A 712 38.28 15.56 30.08
C SER A 712 36.86 15.40 29.55
N ILE A 713 35.90 16.19 30.07
CA ILE A 713 34.51 16.20 29.59
C ILE A 713 34.29 17.51 28.84
N LEU A 714 33.88 17.40 27.58
CA LEU A 714 33.53 18.52 26.70
C LEU A 714 32.02 18.50 26.46
N GLU A 715 31.34 19.62 26.69
CA GLU A 715 29.91 19.76 26.42
C GLU A 715 29.67 20.47 25.08
N PHE A 716 28.80 19.89 24.27
CA PHE A 716 28.40 20.42 22.97
C PHE A 716 26.89 20.59 22.89
N ILE A 717 26.48 21.60 22.15
CA ILE A 717 25.09 21.86 21.81
C ILE A 717 24.94 21.60 20.32
N LEU A 718 24.06 20.67 19.96
CA LEU A 718 23.56 20.53 18.59
C LEU A 718 22.20 21.22 18.49
N ASP A 719 22.11 22.21 17.61
CA ASP A 719 20.90 23.02 17.40
C ASP A 719 20.48 23.03 15.92
N SER A 720 19.19 23.15 15.62
CA SER A 720 18.68 23.14 14.24
C SER A 720 18.68 24.54 13.62
N ILE A 721 19.38 24.70 12.50
CA ILE A 721 19.51 25.98 11.79
C ILE A 721 18.22 26.30 11.01
N GLN A 722 17.53 25.29 10.46
CA GLN A 722 16.29 25.49 9.68
C GLN A 722 15.17 26.15 10.50
N TYR A 723 15.03 25.79 11.77
CA TYR A 723 14.05 26.42 12.66
C TYR A 723 14.40 27.89 12.96
N THR A 724 15.69 28.20 13.09
CA THR A 724 16.16 29.56 13.39
C THR A 724 15.85 30.54 12.25
N LEU A 725 16.08 30.12 11.00
CA LEU A 725 15.71 30.88 9.79
C LEU A 725 14.19 31.04 9.66
N VAL A 726 13.42 29.97 9.84
CA VAL A 726 11.94 30.02 9.78
C VAL A 726 11.36 30.99 10.82
N THR A 727 11.97 31.06 12.01
CA THR A 727 11.56 31.99 13.09
C THR A 727 11.90 33.45 12.75
N MET A 728 13.03 33.70 12.06
CA MET A 728 13.38 35.05 11.57
C MET A 728 12.48 35.52 10.40
N TYR A 729 12.06 34.62 9.52
CA TYR A 729 11.23 34.97 8.35
C TYR A 729 9.73 35.08 8.66
N LEU A 730 9.19 34.31 9.61
CA LEU A 730 7.76 34.29 9.94
C LEU A 730 7.39 35.27 11.07
N GLY A 731 7.81 36.53 10.99
CA GLY A 731 7.47 37.54 11.99
C GLY A 731 5.97 37.86 12.15
N VAL A 732 5.08 36.90 12.42
CA VAL A 732 3.66 37.06 12.80
C VAL A 732 3.10 35.78 13.49
N GLY A 733 2.74 35.88 14.77
CA GLY A 733 1.40 35.58 15.32
C GLY A 733 0.66 34.24 15.10
N SER A 734 1.27 33.16 14.63
CA SER A 734 0.62 31.83 14.61
C SER A 734 1.55 30.78 15.22
N ALA A 735 1.04 30.00 16.18
CA ALA A 735 1.79 29.02 16.95
C ALA A 735 2.46 27.98 16.03
N ALA A 736 3.75 28.16 15.79
CA ALA A 736 4.62 27.15 15.20
C ALA A 736 4.76 25.96 16.18
N PRO A 737 4.95 24.72 15.68
CA PRO A 737 5.30 23.59 16.55
C PRO A 737 6.56 23.93 17.36
N PRO A 738 6.66 23.46 18.62
CA PRO A 738 7.83 23.73 19.44
C PRO A 738 9.08 23.18 18.73
N PRO A 739 10.20 23.94 18.73
CA PRO A 739 11.45 23.45 18.15
C PRO A 739 11.87 22.14 18.83
N PRO A 740 12.52 21.21 18.12
CA PRO A 740 13.16 20.08 18.77
C PRO A 740 14.12 20.63 19.85
N PRO A 741 14.09 20.11 21.08
CA PRO A 741 14.98 20.59 22.12
C PRO A 741 16.45 20.39 21.69
N PRO A 742 17.35 21.35 21.99
CA PRO A 742 18.75 21.21 21.66
C PRO A 742 19.31 19.95 22.34
N VAL A 743 20.05 19.14 21.58
CA VAL A 743 20.69 17.94 22.11
C VAL A 743 21.99 18.37 22.76
N VAL A 744 22.07 18.26 24.09
CA VAL A 744 23.31 18.43 24.82
C VAL A 744 24.07 17.12 24.75
N VAL A 745 25.27 17.17 24.17
CA VAL A 745 26.14 16.01 24.01
C VAL A 745 27.38 16.21 24.87
N ALA A 746 27.69 15.23 25.71
CA ALA A 746 28.94 15.17 26.45
C ALA A 746 29.92 14.26 25.71
N VAL A 747 31.09 14.79 25.35
CA VAL A 747 32.24 14.02 24.86
C VAL A 747 33.20 13.80 26.02
N VAL A 748 33.44 12.54 26.35
CA VAL A 748 34.38 12.15 27.39
C VAL A 748 35.67 11.67 26.72
N VAL A 749 36.75 12.40 26.94
CA VAL A 749 38.10 12.14 26.43
C VAL A 749 39.01 11.73 27.57
N GLY A 750 39.72 10.62 27.45
CA GLY A 750 40.75 10.22 28.40
C GLY A 750 40.80 8.72 28.60
N VAL A 751 41.82 8.26 29.34
CA VAL A 751 41.87 6.89 29.85
C VAL A 751 40.85 6.80 30.97
N VAL A 752 39.58 6.73 30.60
CA VAL A 752 38.62 6.08 31.46
C VAL A 752 39.18 4.66 31.53
N VAL A 753 39.66 4.27 32.72
CA VAL A 753 39.48 2.88 33.12
C VAL A 753 37.97 2.73 33.14
N VAL A 754 37.40 2.55 31.94
CA VAL A 754 36.23 1.76 31.80
C VAL A 754 36.80 0.50 32.41
N VAL A 755 36.44 0.25 33.66
CA VAL A 755 36.12 -1.10 34.03
C VAL A 755 35.01 -1.40 33.02
N VAL A 756 35.41 -1.73 31.79
CA VAL A 756 34.93 -2.91 31.13
C VAL A 756 35.31 -3.90 32.20
N VAL A 757 34.40 -4.03 33.17
CA VAL A 757 34.06 -5.34 33.61
C VAL A 757 33.78 -5.90 32.24
N VAL A 758 34.76 -6.66 31.74
CA VAL A 758 34.47 -7.72 30.82
C VAL A 758 33.54 -8.55 31.67
N VAL A 759 32.28 -8.09 31.79
CA VAL A 759 31.18 -8.90 32.16
C VAL A 759 31.09 -9.68 30.87
N VAL A 760 31.90 -10.73 30.83
CA VAL A 760 31.40 -12.02 30.41
C VAL A 760 30.08 -12.12 31.18
N VAL A 761 29.00 -11.62 30.58
CA VAL A 761 27.62 -11.97 30.90
C VAL A 761 27.45 -13.21 30.04
N VAL A 762 27.70 -14.43 30.51
CA VAL A 762 27.21 -15.00 31.76
C VAL A 762 25.76 -14.60 31.98
N VAL A 763 24.94 -15.18 31.12
CA VAL A 763 23.50 -15.16 31.19
C VAL A 763 23.06 -16.00 32.39
N VAL A 764 22.80 -15.36 33.54
CA VAL A 764 21.99 -15.98 34.60
C VAL A 764 20.51 -15.84 34.25
N VAL A 765 20.06 -16.84 33.50
CA VAL A 765 18.88 -17.71 33.74
C VAL A 765 17.70 -17.16 34.56
N VAL A 766 16.51 -17.22 33.94
CA VAL A 766 15.38 -18.00 34.49
C VAL A 766 14.82 -18.93 33.40
N VAL A 767 15.14 -20.22 33.53
CA VAL A 767 14.40 -21.39 33.03
C VAL A 767 13.45 -21.73 34.19
N VAL A 768 12.15 -21.98 34.02
CA VAL A 768 11.52 -23.29 33.77
C VAL A 768 10.00 -23.06 33.74
N GLU A 769 9.31 -23.52 32.68
CA GLU A 769 8.23 -24.51 32.79
C GLU A 769 7.78 -24.93 31.37
N VAL A 770 8.23 -26.12 30.95
CA VAL A 770 7.54 -26.96 29.98
C VAL A 770 6.84 -28.05 30.79
N ILE A 771 5.51 -27.95 30.95
CA ILE A 771 4.64 -29.09 31.26
C ILE A 771 3.35 -28.96 30.43
N VAL A 772 3.28 -29.75 29.35
CA VAL A 772 2.21 -30.71 29.03
C VAL A 772 0.73 -30.23 29.06
N VAL A 773 0.08 -30.39 27.90
CA VAL A 773 -1.38 -30.53 27.61
C VAL A 773 -2.21 -29.25 27.49
N ALA A 774 -2.42 -28.79 26.24
CA ALA A 774 -3.64 -28.98 25.45
C ALA A 774 -3.49 -28.27 24.09
#